data_AF-A0A8T1X4W3-F1
#
_entry.id   AF-A0A8T1X4W3-F1
#
_cell.length_a   1.000
_cell.length_b   1.000
_cell.length_c   1.000
_cell.angle_alpha   90.00
_cell.angle_beta   90.00
_cell.angle_gamma   90.00
#
_symmetry.space_group_name_H-M   'P 1'
#
loop_
_entity.id
_entity.type
_entity.pdbx_description
1 polymer ?
#
loop_
_entity_poly.entity_id
_entity_poly.type
_entity_poly.pdbx_seq_one_letter_code
_entity_poly.pdbx_strand_id
1 'polypeptide(L)'
;MEKKLALPKLPPGIVGAPVLSGASTALAVVAGVVAVVGASALHKRVAARSVDGRKKPGLSVRVGLLRMHVPQNFRDLVKNDVLLEKSVEFVSHTLFIFVSGRDKHEVVNYISELYGVVWDVACTLEKPFLDIRIVGAGVSRDSRAWEDMVLEPELNAVFGEDELVDVQRLNAQRFEQDGLFAVTYHPLAMHIQRRLAADVNYFENEHADLTPHDLVVLGGTFDHLHNGHKKLLSLAVSICANRILIGVTADSMLTKKSNAELLEPLGQRKRAVRAYLSFLNPHLNVDIVTIEDPFGPAIDNSVMEREPTFMENVMRTKPLSVIHAEEVAEELPRHLSLFDLLCIGIGSTVGSGVFSTSGEIISTTAGPAAFVSWIIAGLVCCINALAYMELVTRIPSSGSTYAYAYHAMGELPAVMAAWLLTLEYGVSGSGVARSWATKVQEWLVEEHPEHTYQWLNEDYTNLLGALMMALCVAVLLVGIRFGKWFVNTITTIKVFVVLFIIVVGFTFMNSDNLSPFVPERQEVDGSMTFGAQGIITGASSAFFGYTGFDEVCCLAAEAKNPKKIMPLAVIGVVTGTMFLSAFASLALSGMIPYLQAESFGSGFDYQNANWAAQIVRAGETCTMPVVVLVCFLAQPRLNYALSCDGLMPRIFSKVDDKGNLFENTLITGTFFTAVAFVVPFETLWDIVSFGVLLSFNMSMASLLVMRMRKESPVLAPKLIGLMVLSAGLAAFFYQIGYSNEGHVWCLILGLIFLVVTIITCFVMYFKCPQELSNPDNFAAPLVPFLPTFAVLANFYLAAQISYTGIYTSFAWLAASVVFYFSYGYKHSAGRTGWSALMSLPRESSLNSPMLSSKNKKQQLQE
;
A
#
# COMPACT_ATOMS: atom_id res chain seq x y z
N MET A 1 47.93 -42.98 44.19
CA MET A 1 46.89 -43.63 45.03
C MET A 1 46.07 -44.48 44.07
N GLU A 2 46.21 -45.81 44.04
CA GLU A 2 45.70 -46.78 45.05
C GLU A 2 44.16 -46.72 45.17
N LYS A 3 43.39 -47.83 45.13
CA LYS A 3 43.75 -49.26 45.22
C LYS A 3 42.62 -50.19 44.67
N LYS A 4 43.03 -51.31 44.07
CA LYS A 4 42.49 -52.71 44.05
C LYS A 4 40.96 -52.96 44.05
N LEU A 5 40.36 -53.78 43.17
CA LEU A 5 40.54 -55.24 42.91
C LEU A 5 40.06 -56.16 44.07
N ALA A 6 38.93 -56.87 43.89
CA ALA A 6 38.74 -58.32 44.20
C ALA A 6 37.27 -58.80 44.11
N LEU A 7 37.05 -59.96 43.46
CA LEU A 7 35.86 -60.82 43.60
C LEU A 7 36.14 -61.93 44.63
N PRO A 8 35.14 -62.37 45.43
CA PRO A 8 35.15 -63.67 46.09
C PRO A 8 34.07 -64.64 45.54
N LYS A 9 34.26 -65.93 45.80
CA LYS A 9 33.50 -67.06 45.22
C LYS A 9 32.30 -67.50 46.08
N LEU A 10 31.32 -68.13 45.43
CA LEU A 10 30.21 -68.88 46.04
C LEU A 10 30.68 -70.17 46.76
N PRO A 11 30.01 -70.55 47.87
CA PRO A 11 29.85 -71.94 48.33
C PRO A 11 28.41 -72.48 48.06
N PRO A 12 28.16 -73.81 48.19
CA PRO A 12 27.03 -74.46 47.53
C PRO A 12 25.95 -75.09 48.45
N GLY A 13 24.71 -75.11 47.97
CA GLY A 13 23.82 -76.27 48.08
C GLY A 13 22.66 -76.27 49.10
N ILE A 14 21.64 -77.04 48.73
CA ILE A 14 20.61 -77.70 49.56
C ILE A 14 19.28 -76.92 49.85
N VAL A 15 18.29 -77.26 49.00
CA VAL A 15 16.88 -77.58 49.28
C VAL A 15 15.96 -76.52 49.91
N GLY A 16 14.88 -76.18 49.19
CA GLY A 16 13.76 -75.41 49.75
C GLY A 16 12.77 -74.84 48.72
N ALA A 17 12.11 -75.68 47.91
CA ALA A 17 10.85 -75.28 47.28
C ALA A 17 9.71 -75.37 48.33
N PRO A 18 8.57 -74.63 48.24
CA PRO A 18 8.00 -74.09 47.00
C PRO A 18 7.31 -72.69 47.07
N VAL A 19 6.67 -72.30 45.95
CA VAL A 19 5.51 -71.37 45.79
C VAL A 19 5.75 -69.87 45.49
N LEU A 20 5.52 -69.50 44.20
CA LEU A 20 4.97 -68.25 43.62
C LEU A 20 5.57 -66.88 44.07
N SER A 21 6.19 -66.06 43.22
CA SER A 21 5.60 -65.47 41.99
C SER A 21 6.54 -64.40 41.37
N GLY A 22 6.33 -64.02 40.10
CA GLY A 22 6.82 -62.76 39.52
C GLY A 22 8.26 -62.74 38.99
N ALA A 23 8.43 -62.68 37.66
CA ALA A 23 9.74 -62.66 37.00
C ALA A 23 10.16 -61.25 36.55
N SER A 24 11.48 -60.96 36.53
CA SER A 24 12.20 -60.59 35.29
C SER A 24 13.70 -60.27 35.50
N THR A 25 14.51 -60.70 34.53
CA THR A 25 15.97 -60.58 34.37
C THR A 25 16.25 -60.70 32.85
N ALA A 26 17.32 -60.21 32.23
CA ALA A 26 18.42 -59.29 32.57
C ALA A 26 19.29 -59.06 31.29
N LEU A 27 20.48 -58.48 31.45
CA LEU A 27 21.78 -58.97 30.91
C LEU A 27 22.45 -58.28 29.69
N ALA A 28 23.79 -58.23 29.78
CA ALA A 28 24.83 -58.07 28.74
C ALA A 28 26.19 -58.54 29.36
N VAL A 29 27.28 -58.91 28.68
CA VAL A 29 27.59 -59.37 27.30
C VAL A 29 28.97 -60.09 27.36
N VAL A 30 29.18 -61.21 26.64
CA VAL A 30 30.53 -61.82 26.39
C VAL A 30 30.60 -62.37 24.95
N ALA A 31 31.81 -62.40 24.37
CA ALA A 31 32.08 -62.57 22.94
C ALA A 31 32.07 -64.02 22.39
N GLY A 32 31.93 -64.16 21.06
CA GLY A 32 32.54 -65.29 20.33
C GLY A 32 31.65 -66.28 19.56
N VAL A 33 30.63 -65.79 18.82
CA VAL A 33 29.77 -66.56 17.87
C VAL A 33 28.75 -67.53 18.51
N VAL A 34 27.50 -67.44 18.03
CA VAL A 34 26.28 -68.20 18.38
C VAL A 34 25.51 -67.77 19.66
N ALA A 35 24.18 -67.85 19.54
CA ALA A 35 23.08 -67.77 20.54
C ALA A 35 22.40 -66.40 20.69
N VAL A 36 21.25 -66.11 20.05
CA VAL A 36 19.89 -66.69 20.11
C VAL A 36 19.01 -66.07 21.22
N VAL A 37 18.04 -65.26 20.79
CA VAL A 37 16.68 -65.11 21.36
C VAL A 37 15.76 -64.69 20.19
N GLY A 38 14.68 -65.37 19.81
CA GLY A 38 14.23 -66.73 20.13
C GLY A 38 13.12 -67.12 19.15
N ALA A 39 13.17 -68.32 18.57
CA ALA A 39 12.17 -68.78 17.61
C ALA A 39 10.92 -69.36 18.32
N SER A 40 9.73 -69.10 17.75
CA SER A 40 8.57 -69.98 17.93
C SER A 40 8.32 -70.79 16.65
N ALA A 41 7.80 -72.01 16.80
CA ALA A 41 8.00 -73.07 15.82
C ALA A 41 6.98 -73.08 14.66
N LEU A 42 7.32 -72.44 13.52
CA LEU A 42 6.51 -72.57 12.29
C LEU A 42 7.24 -73.12 11.04
N HIS A 43 8.54 -73.40 11.12
CA HIS A 43 9.32 -73.97 9.99
C HIS A 43 8.93 -75.41 9.57
N LYS A 44 7.94 -76.04 10.22
CA LYS A 44 7.42 -77.37 9.84
C LYS A 44 6.02 -77.40 9.21
N ARG A 45 5.27 -76.29 9.16
CA ARG A 45 3.91 -76.28 8.54
C ARG A 45 3.85 -75.64 7.16
N VAL A 46 4.67 -74.62 6.87
CA VAL A 46 4.64 -73.90 5.58
C VAL A 46 5.17 -74.78 4.42
N ALA A 47 6.07 -75.73 4.69
CA ALA A 47 6.61 -76.65 3.68
C ALA A 47 5.62 -77.74 3.19
N ALA A 48 4.42 -77.85 3.79
CA ALA A 48 3.51 -78.98 3.59
C ALA A 48 2.26 -78.69 2.73
N ARG A 49 2.15 -77.50 2.10
CA ARG A 49 1.08 -77.18 1.13
C ARG A 49 1.64 -76.61 -0.18
N SER A 50 2.26 -77.51 -0.95
CA SER A 50 2.56 -77.31 -2.37
C SER A 50 1.91 -78.43 -3.19
N VAL A 51 0.59 -78.34 -3.39
CA VAL A 51 -0.17 -79.06 -4.41
C VAL A 51 -1.17 -78.02 -4.94
N ASP A 52 -0.79 -77.22 -5.93
CA ASP A 52 -0.86 -77.68 -7.32
C ASP A 52 0.34 -77.27 -8.20
N GLY A 53 0.59 -78.05 -9.25
CA GLY A 53 1.91 -78.10 -9.89
C GLY A 53 2.20 -77.01 -10.92
N ARG A 54 3.02 -76.01 -10.57
CA ARG A 54 3.88 -75.24 -11.50
C ARG A 54 5.06 -74.57 -10.77
N LYS A 55 6.26 -75.16 -10.86
CA LYS A 55 7.50 -74.53 -10.38
C LYS A 55 7.86 -73.33 -11.26
N LYS A 56 7.89 -72.12 -10.69
CA LYS A 56 8.73 -71.02 -11.18
C LYS A 56 9.96 -70.90 -10.27
N PRO A 57 11.19 -70.73 -10.81
CA PRO A 57 12.39 -70.62 -10.00
C PRO A 57 12.59 -69.20 -9.43
N GLY A 58 13.09 -69.12 -8.20
CA GLY A 58 13.79 -67.94 -7.68
C GLY A 58 12.95 -66.73 -7.26
N LEU A 59 12.36 -66.78 -6.05
CA LEU A 59 12.18 -65.58 -5.21
C LEU A 59 12.10 -65.97 -3.73
N SER A 60 13.25 -65.97 -3.03
CA SER A 60 13.27 -66.18 -1.57
C SER A 60 13.11 -64.84 -0.84
N VAL A 61 11.87 -64.39 -0.65
CA VAL A 61 11.58 -63.19 0.14
C VAL A 61 11.90 -63.46 1.62
N ARG A 62 12.92 -62.80 2.17
CA ARG A 62 13.25 -62.87 3.61
C ARG A 62 12.55 -61.72 4.32
N VAL A 63 11.45 -62.05 5.02
CA VAL A 63 10.72 -61.13 5.88
C VAL A 63 11.29 -61.21 7.30
N GLY A 64 11.54 -60.05 7.93
CA GLY A 64 11.91 -59.98 9.34
C GLY A 64 10.75 -59.52 10.21
N LEU A 65 10.66 -60.09 11.42
CA LEU A 65 9.67 -59.73 12.43
C LEU A 65 10.38 -59.34 13.73
N LEU A 66 10.20 -58.10 14.17
CA LEU A 66 10.73 -57.58 15.43
C LEU A 66 9.57 -57.25 16.38
N ARG A 67 9.60 -57.78 17.61
CA ARG A 67 8.58 -57.49 18.63
C ARG A 67 9.17 -56.62 19.73
N MET A 68 8.56 -55.45 19.97
CA MET A 68 8.98 -54.50 20.99
C MET A 68 7.84 -54.22 21.96
N HIS A 69 8.14 -54.25 23.25
CA HIS A 69 7.20 -53.87 24.31
C HIS A 69 7.61 -52.50 24.86
N VAL A 70 6.68 -51.54 24.90
CA VAL A 70 6.96 -50.17 25.37
C VAL A 70 7.38 -50.20 26.86
N PRO A 71 8.58 -49.71 27.23
CA PRO A 71 9.01 -49.53 28.62
C PRO A 71 8.93 -48.05 29.03
N GLN A 72 8.79 -47.76 30.34
CA GLN A 72 8.56 -46.40 30.85
C GLN A 72 9.69 -45.39 30.58
N ASN A 73 10.93 -45.84 30.33
CA ASN A 73 12.07 -44.96 30.02
C ASN A 73 12.52 -45.12 28.56
N PHE A 74 11.82 -44.43 27.65
CA PHE A 74 12.03 -44.47 26.19
C PHE A 74 13.49 -44.25 25.74
N ARG A 75 14.19 -43.25 26.33
CA ARG A 75 15.55 -42.85 25.91
C ARG A 75 16.64 -43.92 26.14
N ASP A 76 16.43 -44.91 27.00
CA ASP A 76 17.45 -45.91 27.29
C ASP A 76 17.34 -47.17 26.41
N LEU A 77 16.19 -47.37 25.74
CA LEU A 77 16.03 -48.39 24.71
C LEU A 77 16.62 -47.94 23.37
N VAL A 78 16.41 -46.67 23.01
CA VAL A 78 16.96 -46.03 21.78
C VAL A 78 18.49 -45.92 21.83
N LYS A 79 19.14 -45.99 23.00
CA LYS A 79 20.61 -46.00 23.13
C LYS A 79 21.28 -47.33 22.75
N ASN A 80 20.54 -48.39 22.45
CA ASN A 80 21.08 -49.71 22.11
C ASN A 80 20.67 -50.12 20.68
N ASP A 81 21.13 -49.36 19.69
CA ASP A 81 20.80 -49.56 18.26
C ASP A 81 21.15 -50.94 17.70
N VAL A 82 22.06 -51.68 18.32
CA VAL A 82 22.59 -52.98 17.84
C VAL A 82 21.51 -54.01 17.48
N LEU A 83 20.35 -54.00 18.16
CA LEU A 83 19.22 -54.89 17.84
C LEU A 83 18.43 -54.42 16.60
N LEU A 84 18.29 -53.10 16.44
CA LEU A 84 17.58 -52.47 15.32
C LEU A 84 18.43 -52.55 14.05
N GLU A 85 19.70 -52.17 14.15
CA GLU A 85 20.73 -52.30 13.10
C GLU A 85 20.79 -53.73 12.56
N LYS A 86 20.94 -54.74 13.42
CA LYS A 86 20.98 -56.13 12.95
C LYS A 86 19.66 -56.59 12.35
N SER A 87 18.52 -56.14 12.86
CA SER A 87 17.22 -56.46 12.26
C SER A 87 17.10 -55.89 10.85
N VAL A 88 17.59 -54.67 10.62
CA VAL A 88 17.68 -54.02 9.31
C VAL A 88 18.75 -54.69 8.42
N GLU A 89 19.89 -55.09 8.97
CA GLU A 89 21.00 -55.78 8.28
C GLU A 89 20.55 -57.13 7.69
N PHE A 90 19.78 -57.93 8.43
CA PHE A 90 19.35 -59.27 7.99
C PHE A 90 18.12 -59.29 7.06
N VAL A 91 17.37 -58.20 6.96
CA VAL A 91 16.16 -58.11 6.11
C VAL A 91 16.48 -57.51 4.75
N SER A 92 15.94 -58.10 3.68
CA SER A 92 16.24 -57.66 2.30
C SER A 92 15.19 -56.73 1.71
N HIS A 93 13.91 -56.87 2.06
CA HIS A 93 12.79 -56.18 1.39
C HIS A 93 11.76 -55.58 2.35
N THR A 94 11.27 -56.32 3.35
CA THR A 94 10.18 -55.86 4.24
C THR A 94 10.45 -56.21 5.69
N LEU A 95 10.43 -55.21 6.57
CA LEU A 95 10.64 -55.32 8.02
C LEU A 95 9.32 -54.99 8.74
N PHE A 96 8.76 -56.00 9.43
CA PHE A 96 7.59 -55.81 10.28
C PHE A 96 8.02 -55.58 11.73
N ILE A 97 7.54 -54.49 12.33
CA ILE A 97 7.82 -54.14 13.73
C ILE A 97 6.50 -54.10 14.49
N PHE A 98 6.35 -54.98 15.46
CA PHE A 98 5.16 -55.09 16.29
C PHE A 98 5.38 -54.39 17.63
N VAL A 99 4.51 -53.44 17.95
CA VAL A 99 4.54 -52.62 19.16
C VAL A 99 3.37 -52.97 20.07
N SER A 100 3.65 -53.34 21.32
CA SER A 100 2.63 -53.50 22.36
C SER A 100 2.91 -52.61 23.57
N GLY A 101 1.92 -51.83 24.00
CA GLY A 101 1.97 -50.96 25.18
C GLY A 101 0.68 -51.01 26.00
N ARG A 102 0.68 -50.38 27.18
CA ARG A 102 -0.49 -50.36 28.09
C ARG A 102 -1.47 -49.23 27.79
N ASP A 103 -0.97 -48.09 27.31
CA ASP A 103 -1.77 -46.92 26.91
C ASP A 103 -1.71 -46.73 25.39
N LYS A 104 -2.85 -46.35 24.79
CA LYS A 104 -2.95 -46.01 23.36
C LYS A 104 -2.15 -44.75 23.01
N HIS A 105 -2.13 -43.73 23.88
CA HIS A 105 -1.42 -42.49 23.58
C HIS A 105 0.10 -42.68 23.59
N GLU A 106 0.62 -43.49 24.51
CA GLU A 106 2.03 -43.90 24.51
C GLU A 106 2.39 -44.67 23.22
N VAL A 107 1.57 -45.66 22.83
CA VAL A 107 1.81 -46.48 21.63
C VAL A 107 1.82 -45.64 20.35
N VAL A 108 0.90 -44.68 20.19
CA VAL A 108 0.85 -43.82 18.99
C VAL A 108 2.09 -42.93 18.88
N ASN A 109 2.48 -42.26 19.96
CA ASN A 109 3.69 -41.43 19.97
C ASN A 109 4.95 -42.28 19.72
N TYR A 110 5.05 -43.44 20.38
CA TYR A 110 6.16 -44.38 20.22
C TYR A 110 6.29 -44.90 18.78
N ILE A 111 5.19 -45.21 18.09
CA ILE A 111 5.22 -45.63 16.68
C ILE A 111 5.79 -44.52 15.78
N SER A 112 5.43 -43.26 16.02
CA SER A 112 5.91 -42.13 15.22
C SER A 112 7.41 -41.88 15.38
N GLU A 113 7.93 -41.98 16.61
CA GLU A 113 9.36 -41.82 16.88
C GLU A 113 10.17 -43.04 16.40
N LEU A 114 9.66 -44.25 16.61
CA LEU A 114 10.31 -45.49 16.18
C LEU A 114 10.46 -45.57 14.65
N TYR A 115 9.46 -45.11 13.88
CA TYR A 115 9.58 -45.07 12.41
C TYR A 115 10.78 -44.23 11.95
N GLY A 116 11.00 -43.07 12.59
CA GLY A 116 12.15 -42.21 12.30
C GLY A 116 13.48 -42.91 12.55
N VAL A 117 13.65 -43.54 13.72
CA VAL A 117 14.89 -44.25 14.07
C VAL A 117 15.15 -45.45 13.15
N VAL A 118 14.14 -46.26 12.85
CA VAL A 118 14.28 -47.42 11.93
C VAL A 118 14.64 -46.95 10.52
N TRP A 119 14.06 -45.84 10.07
CA TRP A 119 14.37 -45.23 8.78
C TRP A 119 15.83 -44.74 8.72
N ASP A 120 16.28 -44.01 9.73
CA ASP A 120 17.65 -43.47 9.78
C ASP A 120 18.69 -44.61 9.85
N VAL A 121 18.42 -45.69 10.58
CA VAL A 121 19.22 -46.92 10.58
C VAL A 121 19.22 -47.62 9.21
N ALA A 122 18.06 -47.70 8.53
CA ALA A 122 17.97 -48.26 7.17
C ALA A 122 18.74 -47.43 6.13
N CYS A 123 18.75 -46.10 6.24
CA CYS A 123 19.62 -45.25 5.42
C CYS A 123 21.10 -45.46 5.73
N THR A 124 21.47 -45.61 7.02
CA THR A 124 22.87 -45.84 7.45
C THR A 124 23.42 -47.18 6.95
N LEU A 125 22.55 -48.19 6.79
CA LEU A 125 22.90 -49.52 6.27
C LEU A 125 22.60 -49.69 4.76
N GLU A 126 22.55 -48.60 3.99
CA GLU A 126 22.36 -48.56 2.54
C GLU A 126 21.07 -49.25 2.02
N LYS A 127 20.00 -49.29 2.82
CA LYS A 127 18.69 -49.87 2.48
C LYS A 127 17.54 -48.84 2.48
N PRO A 128 17.61 -47.77 1.66
CA PRO A 128 16.59 -46.71 1.62
C PRO A 128 15.24 -47.14 1.04
N PHE A 129 15.14 -48.36 0.48
CA PHE A 129 13.91 -48.95 -0.07
C PHE A 129 13.35 -50.08 0.80
N LEU A 130 13.77 -50.19 2.06
CA LEU A 130 13.22 -51.16 3.00
C LEU A 130 11.77 -50.79 3.34
N ASP A 131 10.83 -51.70 3.05
CA ASP A 131 9.41 -51.54 3.40
C ASP A 131 9.23 -51.77 4.91
N ILE A 132 9.20 -50.68 5.68
CA ILE A 132 9.08 -50.67 7.14
C ILE A 132 7.59 -50.58 7.51
N ARG A 133 7.05 -51.66 8.10
CA ARG A 133 5.64 -51.75 8.50
C ARG A 133 5.54 -51.88 10.02
N ILE A 134 5.03 -50.84 10.68
CA ILE A 134 4.87 -50.83 12.14
C ILE A 134 3.41 -51.11 12.50
N VAL A 135 3.17 -52.11 13.34
CA VAL A 135 1.84 -52.58 13.77
C VAL A 135 1.70 -52.41 15.28
N GLY A 136 0.72 -51.59 15.70
CA GLY A 136 0.41 -51.37 17.11
C GLY A 136 -0.72 -52.28 17.61
N ALA A 137 -0.53 -52.96 18.74
CA ALA A 137 -1.59 -53.69 19.43
C ALA A 137 -2.32 -52.82 20.46
N GLY A 138 -3.64 -52.73 20.34
CA GLY A 138 -4.51 -52.19 21.39
C GLY A 138 -4.97 -53.28 22.34
N VAL A 139 -5.07 -52.96 23.64
CA VAL A 139 -5.57 -53.89 24.67
C VAL A 139 -7.10 -54.00 24.57
N SER A 140 -7.59 -54.92 23.73
CA SER A 140 -8.97 -55.43 23.77
C SER A 140 -8.97 -56.83 24.38
N ARG A 141 -10.04 -57.22 25.08
CA ARG A 141 -10.17 -58.60 25.61
C ARG A 141 -10.42 -59.64 24.52
N ASP A 142 -10.89 -59.22 23.35
CA ASP A 142 -11.23 -60.09 22.22
C ASP A 142 -10.24 -60.00 21.05
N SER A 143 -9.06 -59.39 21.26
CA SER A 143 -8.01 -59.35 20.22
C SER A 143 -7.49 -60.77 19.95
N ARG A 144 -7.66 -61.27 18.72
CA ARG A 144 -7.07 -62.56 18.26
C ARG A 144 -5.56 -62.58 18.50
N ALA A 145 -5.01 -63.78 18.66
CA ALA A 145 -3.58 -63.95 18.85
C ALA A 145 -2.82 -63.53 17.58
N TRP A 146 -1.64 -62.90 17.75
CA TRP A 146 -0.85 -62.35 16.64
C TRP A 146 -0.41 -63.44 15.64
N GLU A 147 -0.32 -64.70 16.09
CA GLU A 147 -0.04 -65.85 15.24
C GLU A 147 -1.08 -66.07 14.13
N ASP A 148 -2.35 -65.74 14.38
CA ASP A 148 -3.44 -65.93 13.40
C ASP A 148 -3.45 -64.82 12.34
N MET A 149 -3.17 -63.57 12.74
CA MET A 149 -3.16 -62.42 11.83
C MET A 149 -2.06 -62.50 10.77
N VAL A 150 -0.91 -63.11 11.09
CA VAL A 150 0.23 -63.24 10.16
C VAL A 150 -0.01 -64.32 9.07
N LEU A 151 -1.06 -65.14 9.21
CA LEU A 151 -1.33 -66.27 8.31
C LEU A 151 -2.44 -66.02 7.27
N GLU A 152 -3.14 -64.88 7.32
CA GLU A 152 -4.18 -64.56 6.34
C GLU A 152 -3.57 -63.97 5.03
N PRO A 153 -3.96 -64.47 3.84
CA PRO A 153 -3.45 -63.96 2.56
C PRO A 153 -3.79 -62.49 2.26
N GLU A 154 -4.73 -61.92 3.00
CA GLU A 154 -5.26 -60.57 2.81
C GLU A 154 -4.42 -59.47 3.46
N LEU A 155 -3.29 -59.80 4.10
CA LEU A 155 -2.36 -58.81 4.67
C LEU A 155 -1.55 -58.05 3.59
N ASN A 156 -1.97 -58.14 2.32
CA ASN A 156 -1.66 -57.19 1.25
C ASN A 156 -2.37 -55.83 1.48
N ALA A 157 -2.04 -55.17 2.59
CA ALA A 157 -2.25 -53.74 2.70
C ALA A 157 -1.31 -53.04 1.70
N VAL A 158 -1.90 -52.58 0.59
CA VAL A 158 -1.27 -51.71 -0.40
C VAL A 158 -1.31 -50.28 0.16
N PHE A 159 -0.17 -49.59 0.12
CA PHE A 159 -0.10 -48.16 0.43
C PHE A 159 0.02 -47.37 -0.89
N GLY A 160 -1.03 -46.64 -1.24
CA GLY A 160 -1.11 -45.80 -2.44
C GLY A 160 -2.56 -45.43 -2.76
N GLU A 161 -2.77 -44.31 -3.44
CA GLU A 161 -4.07 -44.03 -4.09
C GLU A 161 -4.15 -44.81 -5.40
N ASP A 162 -5.22 -45.59 -5.55
CA ASP A 162 -5.74 -46.06 -6.83
C ASP A 162 -7.19 -45.55 -6.89
N GLU A 163 -7.54 -44.80 -7.93
CA GLU A 163 -8.82 -44.06 -8.03
C GLU A 163 -10.07 -44.97 -7.99
N LEU A 164 -9.87 -46.29 -8.08
CA LEU A 164 -10.90 -47.31 -8.13
C LEU A 164 -11.35 -47.86 -6.75
N VAL A 165 -10.69 -47.52 -5.63
CA VAL A 165 -10.98 -48.13 -4.31
C VAL A 165 -11.16 -47.09 -3.19
N ASP A 166 -12.38 -46.96 -2.68
CA ASP A 166 -12.71 -46.13 -1.50
C ASP A 166 -12.25 -46.80 -0.18
N VAL A 167 -11.08 -46.38 0.29
CA VAL A 167 -10.42 -46.88 1.50
C VAL A 167 -11.18 -46.49 2.79
N GLN A 168 -11.94 -45.38 2.80
CA GLN A 168 -12.72 -45.02 3.99
C GLN A 168 -13.89 -45.98 4.19
N ARG A 169 -14.59 -46.32 3.11
CA ARG A 169 -15.69 -47.30 3.12
C ARG A 169 -15.23 -48.70 3.49
N LEU A 170 -14.05 -49.11 3.02
CA LEU A 170 -13.44 -50.41 3.30
C LEU A 170 -13.02 -50.54 4.78
N ASN A 171 -12.50 -49.46 5.37
CA ASN A 171 -12.19 -49.39 6.81
C ASN A 171 -13.45 -49.39 7.69
N ALA A 172 -14.52 -48.71 7.28
CA ALA A 172 -15.79 -48.72 8.00
C ALA A 172 -16.39 -50.15 8.06
N GLN A 173 -16.43 -50.86 6.93
CA GLN A 173 -16.95 -52.23 6.87
C GLN A 173 -16.15 -53.22 7.73
N ARG A 174 -14.81 -53.12 7.75
CA ARG A 174 -13.96 -53.99 8.59
C ARG A 174 -14.03 -53.66 10.09
N PHE A 175 -14.25 -52.39 10.46
CA PHE A 175 -14.48 -52.00 11.86
C PHE A 175 -15.78 -52.61 12.40
N GLU A 176 -16.84 -52.62 11.59
CA GLU A 176 -18.15 -53.20 11.96
C GLU A 176 -18.18 -54.74 11.96
N GLN A 177 -17.40 -55.42 11.11
CA GLN A 177 -17.39 -56.89 11.02
C GLN A 177 -16.39 -57.59 11.95
N ASP A 178 -15.15 -57.09 12.09
CA ASP A 178 -14.05 -57.83 12.73
C ASP A 178 -13.49 -57.16 14.00
N GLY A 179 -13.98 -55.97 14.38
CA GLY A 179 -13.57 -55.27 15.61
C GLY A 179 -12.11 -54.77 15.63
N LEU A 180 -11.45 -54.74 14.47
CA LEU A 180 -10.10 -54.21 14.29
C LEU A 180 -10.09 -52.68 14.29
N PHE A 181 -9.05 -52.06 14.87
CA PHE A 181 -8.96 -50.60 14.96
C PHE A 181 -8.73 -49.93 13.59
N ALA A 182 -9.35 -48.76 13.41
CA ALA A 182 -9.19 -47.93 12.23
C ALA A 182 -7.73 -47.49 12.02
N VAL A 183 -7.16 -47.80 10.86
CA VAL A 183 -5.85 -47.29 10.44
C VAL A 183 -5.99 -45.78 10.21
N THR A 184 -5.29 -44.98 11.02
CA THR A 184 -5.35 -43.52 10.92
C THR A 184 -4.29 -43.03 9.94
N TYR A 185 -4.70 -42.56 8.77
CA TYR A 185 -3.81 -41.98 7.76
C TYR A 185 -3.52 -40.51 8.06
N HIS A 186 -2.26 -40.08 7.96
CA HIS A 186 -1.86 -38.68 7.97
C HIS A 186 -0.95 -38.44 6.74
N PRO A 187 -1.45 -37.80 5.67
CA PRO A 187 -0.60 -37.47 4.53
C PRO A 187 0.53 -36.54 4.97
N LEU A 188 1.72 -36.67 4.37
CA LEU A 188 2.90 -35.89 4.76
C LEU A 188 2.63 -34.37 4.74
N ALA A 189 1.80 -33.89 3.79
CA ALA A 189 1.35 -32.50 3.74
C ALA A 189 0.51 -32.07 4.96
N MET A 190 -0.39 -32.93 5.44
CA MET A 190 -1.22 -32.67 6.63
C MET A 190 -0.41 -32.84 7.94
N HIS A 191 0.58 -33.73 7.95
CA HIS A 191 1.57 -33.81 9.04
C HIS A 191 2.43 -32.55 9.09
N ILE A 192 2.86 -32.02 7.94
CA ILE A 192 3.58 -30.74 7.85
C ILE A 192 2.69 -29.58 8.34
N GLN A 193 1.42 -29.48 7.91
CA GLN A 193 0.49 -28.47 8.42
C GLN A 193 0.28 -28.56 9.94
N ARG A 194 0.03 -29.77 10.49
CA ARG A 194 -0.16 -29.94 11.94
C ARG A 194 1.11 -29.73 12.75
N ARG A 195 2.28 -30.08 12.21
CA ARG A 195 3.55 -29.88 12.90
C ARG A 195 4.01 -28.42 12.83
N LEU A 196 3.70 -27.69 11.75
CA LEU A 196 3.77 -26.23 11.73
C LEU A 196 2.81 -25.62 12.75
N ALA A 197 1.60 -26.15 12.93
CA ALA A 197 0.68 -25.67 13.97
C ALA A 197 1.10 -26.02 15.42
N ALA A 198 2.09 -26.90 15.64
CA ALA A 198 2.46 -27.41 16.97
C ALA A 198 3.91 -27.10 17.39
N ASP A 199 4.86 -27.06 16.46
CA ASP A 199 6.29 -26.75 16.71
C ASP A 199 6.64 -25.27 16.41
N VAL A 200 5.68 -24.40 16.02
CA VAL A 200 5.89 -22.94 15.78
C VAL A 200 5.85 -22.09 17.07
N ASN A 201 6.10 -22.70 18.23
CA ASN A 201 6.43 -21.95 19.46
C ASN A 201 7.86 -21.38 19.49
N TYR A 202 8.56 -21.34 18.34
CA TYR A 202 9.87 -20.69 18.19
C TYR A 202 9.81 -19.26 17.63
N PHE A 203 8.60 -18.79 17.27
CA PHE A 203 8.36 -17.42 16.82
C PHE A 203 7.32 -16.74 17.72
N GLU A 204 7.74 -16.27 18.90
CA GLU A 204 6.96 -15.37 19.77
C GLU A 204 6.84 -13.97 19.16
N ASN A 205 6.24 -13.87 17.96
CA ASN A 205 5.85 -12.62 17.33
C ASN A 205 4.56 -12.84 16.53
N GLU A 206 3.44 -12.37 17.07
CA GLU A 206 2.10 -12.37 16.44
C GLU A 206 1.97 -11.45 15.20
N HIS A 207 3.10 -11.13 14.56
CA HIS A 207 3.23 -10.22 13.41
C HIS A 207 3.97 -10.83 12.23
N ALA A 208 4.36 -12.12 12.31
CA ALA A 208 4.92 -12.86 11.18
C ALA A 208 3.79 -13.44 10.30
N ASP A 209 3.07 -12.58 9.58
CA ASP A 209 2.22 -13.02 8.48
C ASP A 209 3.08 -13.80 7.47
N LEU A 210 2.75 -15.09 7.26
CA LEU A 210 3.37 -15.92 6.22
C LEU A 210 2.80 -15.54 4.84
N THR A 211 3.03 -14.30 4.42
CA THR A 211 2.65 -13.82 3.09
C THR A 211 3.45 -14.57 2.02
N PRO A 212 2.81 -15.13 0.97
CA PRO A 212 3.53 -15.68 -0.17
C PRO A 212 4.41 -14.61 -0.83
N HIS A 213 5.68 -14.93 -1.04
CA HIS A 213 6.65 -14.07 -1.72
C HIS A 213 6.84 -14.53 -3.18
N ASP A 214 6.92 -13.60 -4.13
CA ASP A 214 7.12 -13.92 -5.56
C ASP A 214 8.44 -14.64 -5.84
N LEU A 215 9.50 -14.28 -5.10
CA LEU A 215 10.82 -14.88 -5.18
C LEU A 215 11.27 -15.37 -3.79
N VAL A 216 11.63 -16.65 -3.69
CA VAL A 216 12.25 -17.22 -2.48
C VAL A 216 13.66 -17.70 -2.84
N VAL A 217 14.66 -17.25 -2.09
CA VAL A 217 16.07 -17.60 -2.32
C VAL A 217 16.59 -18.45 -1.16
N LEU A 218 17.21 -19.59 -1.46
CA LEU A 218 17.74 -20.51 -0.46
C LEU A 218 19.16 -20.98 -0.85
N GLY A 219 20.12 -20.86 0.07
CA GLY A 219 21.48 -21.38 -0.12
C GLY A 219 21.76 -22.57 0.78
N GLY A 220 22.53 -23.55 0.30
CA GLY A 220 22.90 -24.70 1.11
C GLY A 220 23.94 -25.62 0.48
N THR A 221 24.51 -26.48 1.32
CA THR A 221 25.45 -27.51 0.88
C THR A 221 24.72 -28.71 0.26
N PHE A 222 23.53 -29.07 0.77
CA PHE A 222 22.70 -30.17 0.23
C PHE A 222 23.46 -31.50 0.08
N ASP A 223 24.41 -31.76 0.97
CA ASP A 223 25.38 -32.87 1.01
C ASP A 223 24.87 -34.20 0.42
N HIS A 224 23.73 -34.62 0.93
CA HIS A 224 22.81 -35.59 0.37
C HIS A 224 21.40 -35.14 0.81
N LEU A 225 20.35 -35.50 0.07
CA LEU A 225 19.00 -34.95 0.31
C LEU A 225 18.25 -35.64 1.48
N HIS A 226 18.78 -35.52 2.70
CA HIS A 226 18.15 -36.00 3.93
C HIS A 226 16.98 -35.12 4.41
N ASN A 227 16.28 -35.59 5.45
CA ASN A 227 15.03 -35.01 5.96
C ASN A 227 15.15 -33.55 6.44
N GLY A 228 16.35 -33.08 6.82
CA GLY A 228 16.59 -31.68 7.19
C GLY A 228 16.49 -30.76 5.97
N HIS A 229 17.21 -31.08 4.90
CA HIS A 229 17.12 -30.36 3.62
C HIS A 229 15.69 -30.40 3.05
N LYS A 230 15.02 -31.56 3.10
CA LYS A 230 13.62 -31.70 2.64
C LYS A 230 12.67 -30.74 3.36
N LYS A 231 12.70 -30.69 4.69
CA LYS A 231 11.87 -29.76 5.49
C LYS A 231 12.09 -28.29 5.09
N LEU A 232 13.36 -27.89 4.95
CA LEU A 232 13.73 -26.51 4.57
C LEU A 232 13.22 -26.15 3.17
N LEU A 233 13.34 -27.07 2.21
CA LEU A 233 12.82 -26.92 0.84
C LEU A 233 11.28 -26.87 0.81
N SER A 234 10.58 -27.70 1.59
CA SER A 234 9.13 -27.66 1.70
C SER A 234 8.62 -26.33 2.29
N LEU A 235 9.29 -25.81 3.32
CA LEU A 235 8.97 -24.49 3.87
C LEU A 235 9.16 -23.39 2.82
N ALA A 236 10.30 -23.39 2.12
CA ALA A 236 10.59 -22.43 1.06
C ALA A 236 9.55 -22.46 -0.08
N VAL A 237 9.08 -23.64 -0.50
CA VAL A 237 7.99 -23.77 -1.48
C VAL A 237 6.65 -23.25 -0.92
N SER A 238 6.34 -23.50 0.35
CA SER A 238 5.07 -23.08 0.96
C SER A 238 4.88 -21.56 1.06
N ILE A 239 5.98 -20.80 1.09
CA ILE A 239 5.99 -19.32 1.10
C ILE A 239 6.35 -18.71 -0.27
N CYS A 240 6.42 -19.53 -1.34
CA CYS A 240 6.81 -19.09 -2.67
C CYS A 240 5.61 -19.07 -3.63
N ALA A 241 5.28 -17.89 -4.17
CA ALA A 241 4.16 -17.72 -5.09
C ALA A 241 4.50 -18.09 -6.54
N ASN A 242 5.74 -17.84 -7.00
CA ASN A 242 6.07 -17.89 -8.43
C ASN A 242 7.44 -18.56 -8.73
N ARG A 243 8.53 -18.09 -8.10
CA ARG A 243 9.89 -18.51 -8.45
C ARG A 243 10.76 -18.81 -7.22
N ILE A 244 11.43 -19.97 -7.23
CA ILE A 244 12.40 -20.36 -6.21
C ILE A 244 13.81 -20.46 -6.80
N LEU A 245 14.79 -19.90 -6.10
CA LEU A 245 16.18 -19.83 -6.52
C LEU A 245 17.06 -20.52 -5.48
N ILE A 246 17.67 -21.65 -5.85
CA ILE A 246 18.44 -22.47 -4.92
C ILE A 246 19.92 -22.52 -5.28
N GLY A 247 20.75 -21.96 -4.40
CA GLY A 247 22.20 -22.06 -4.48
C GLY A 247 22.70 -23.37 -3.85
N VAL A 248 23.34 -24.22 -4.65
CA VAL A 248 24.00 -25.45 -4.18
C VAL A 248 25.51 -25.24 -4.15
N THR A 249 26.14 -25.42 -2.98
CA THR A 249 27.58 -25.19 -2.79
C THR A 249 28.46 -26.08 -3.66
N ALA A 250 29.43 -25.48 -4.37
CA ALA A 250 30.37 -26.19 -5.24
C ALA A 250 31.21 -27.24 -4.48
N ASP A 251 31.64 -28.29 -5.18
CA ASP A 251 32.52 -29.32 -4.58
C ASP A 251 33.86 -28.73 -4.10
N SER A 252 34.41 -27.74 -4.82
CA SER A 252 35.61 -26.97 -4.45
C SER A 252 35.51 -26.32 -3.05
N MET A 253 34.32 -25.83 -2.72
CA MET A 253 34.00 -25.13 -1.46
C MET A 253 33.82 -26.08 -0.27
N LEU A 254 33.67 -27.39 -0.50
CA LEU A 254 33.41 -28.39 0.54
C LEU A 254 34.65 -29.22 0.90
N THR A 255 35.80 -28.95 0.26
CA THR A 255 37.07 -29.69 0.43
C THR A 255 37.62 -29.74 1.86
N LYS A 256 37.25 -28.80 2.74
CA LYS A 256 37.66 -28.77 4.16
C LYS A 256 36.62 -29.36 5.13
N LYS A 257 35.51 -29.89 4.62
CA LYS A 257 34.42 -30.44 5.43
C LYS A 257 34.82 -31.80 5.99
N SER A 258 34.56 -32.04 7.28
CA SER A 258 34.69 -33.36 7.89
C SER A 258 33.79 -34.36 7.16
N ASN A 259 34.33 -35.52 6.82
CA ASN A 259 33.66 -36.58 6.04
C ASN A 259 33.30 -36.16 4.61
N ALA A 260 34.16 -35.41 3.92
CA ALA A 260 33.94 -34.97 2.54
C ALA A 260 33.76 -36.14 1.55
N GLU A 261 34.23 -37.35 1.87
CA GLU A 261 33.97 -38.55 1.05
C GLU A 261 32.51 -39.04 1.08
N LEU A 262 31.67 -38.51 1.97
CA LEU A 262 30.22 -38.82 2.05
C LEU A 262 29.34 -37.81 1.28
N LEU A 263 29.94 -36.86 0.56
CA LEU A 263 29.22 -35.86 -0.23
C LEU A 263 28.80 -36.43 -1.59
N GLU A 264 27.52 -36.28 -1.96
CA GLU A 264 27.11 -36.52 -3.34
C GLU A 264 27.78 -35.48 -4.28
N PRO A 265 28.20 -35.86 -5.51
CA PRO A 265 28.74 -34.90 -6.47
C PRO A 265 27.75 -33.76 -6.76
N LEU A 266 28.23 -32.53 -7.01
CA LEU A 266 27.37 -31.36 -7.25
C LEU A 266 26.22 -31.61 -8.26
N GLY A 267 26.51 -32.32 -9.36
CA GLY A 267 25.50 -32.67 -10.37
C GLY A 267 24.43 -33.66 -9.91
N GLN A 268 24.70 -34.45 -8.87
CA GLN A 268 23.71 -35.31 -8.21
C GLN A 268 22.88 -34.52 -7.20
N ARG A 269 23.53 -33.71 -6.34
CA ARG A 269 22.86 -32.79 -5.39
C ARG A 269 21.86 -31.86 -6.10
N LYS A 270 22.26 -31.21 -7.19
CA LYS A 270 21.36 -30.36 -8.01
C LYS A 270 20.18 -31.14 -8.62
N ARG A 271 20.37 -32.38 -9.03
CA ARG A 271 19.29 -33.23 -9.58
C ARG A 271 18.30 -33.66 -8.49
N ALA A 272 18.80 -34.05 -7.31
CA ALA A 272 17.96 -34.42 -6.16
C ALA A 272 17.09 -33.23 -5.70
N VAL A 273 17.68 -32.04 -5.55
CA VAL A 273 16.94 -30.81 -5.21
C VAL A 273 15.88 -30.49 -6.27
N ARG A 274 16.22 -30.53 -7.57
CA ARG A 274 15.25 -30.26 -8.65
C ARG A 274 14.09 -31.25 -8.63
N ALA A 275 14.37 -32.55 -8.55
CA ALA A 275 13.35 -33.58 -8.53
C ALA A 275 12.40 -33.42 -7.33
N TYR A 276 12.93 -33.04 -6.16
CA TYR A 276 12.12 -32.81 -4.97
C TYR A 276 11.23 -31.55 -5.08
N LEU A 277 11.74 -30.45 -5.63
CA LEU A 277 10.95 -29.23 -5.86
C LEU A 277 9.85 -29.44 -6.91
N SER A 278 10.17 -30.09 -8.03
CA SER A 278 9.18 -30.43 -9.07
C SER A 278 8.10 -31.40 -8.57
N PHE A 279 8.41 -32.25 -7.59
CA PHE A 279 7.43 -33.09 -6.90
C PHE A 279 6.51 -32.28 -5.97
N LEU A 280 7.05 -31.28 -5.25
CA LEU A 280 6.27 -30.45 -4.34
C LEU A 280 5.33 -29.48 -5.08
N ASN A 281 5.81 -28.83 -6.15
CA ASN A 281 5.00 -27.95 -6.98
C ASN A 281 5.54 -27.92 -8.42
N PRO A 282 4.90 -28.60 -9.38
CA PRO A 282 5.37 -28.66 -10.77
C PRO A 282 5.15 -27.36 -11.57
N HIS A 283 4.39 -26.40 -11.03
CA HIS A 283 4.14 -25.10 -11.65
C HIS A 283 5.12 -24.00 -11.21
N LEU A 284 5.96 -24.29 -10.20
CA LEU A 284 6.94 -23.33 -9.67
C LEU A 284 8.12 -23.19 -10.63
N ASN A 285 8.59 -21.96 -10.86
CA ASN A 285 9.79 -21.75 -11.64
C ASN A 285 11.04 -21.99 -10.76
N VAL A 286 11.84 -23.03 -11.08
CA VAL A 286 12.93 -23.54 -10.23
C VAL A 286 14.31 -23.33 -10.85
N ASP A 287 15.02 -22.33 -10.36
CA ASP A 287 16.41 -22.06 -10.73
C ASP A 287 17.38 -22.67 -9.72
N ILE A 288 18.43 -23.36 -10.19
CA ILE A 288 19.43 -24.00 -9.32
C ILE A 288 20.86 -23.61 -9.73
N VAL A 289 21.45 -22.71 -8.97
CA VAL A 289 22.75 -22.09 -9.25
C VAL A 289 23.85 -22.75 -8.40
N THR A 290 25.11 -22.60 -8.80
CA THR A 290 26.25 -23.05 -7.99
C THR A 290 26.69 -21.91 -7.07
N ILE A 291 26.93 -22.20 -5.78
CA ILE A 291 27.64 -21.25 -4.90
C ILE A 291 29.14 -21.58 -4.96
N GLU A 292 29.90 -20.73 -5.64
CA GLU A 292 31.35 -20.87 -5.85
C GLU A 292 32.17 -19.90 -4.98
N ASP A 293 31.54 -18.86 -4.41
CA ASP A 293 32.16 -17.87 -3.54
C ASP A 293 31.44 -17.81 -2.17
N PRO A 294 32.16 -17.87 -1.03
CA PRO A 294 31.58 -17.78 0.31
C PRO A 294 31.18 -16.36 0.75
N PHE A 295 31.69 -15.32 0.07
CA PHE A 295 31.42 -13.90 0.35
C PHE A 295 30.61 -13.22 -0.79
N GLY A 296 30.57 -13.83 -1.98
CA GLY A 296 29.57 -13.61 -3.03
C GLY A 296 30.10 -13.09 -4.37
N PRO A 297 29.28 -13.07 -5.44
CA PRO A 297 27.89 -13.50 -5.49
C PRO A 297 27.69 -14.80 -6.29
N ALA A 298 26.82 -15.69 -5.78
CA ALA A 298 26.36 -16.86 -6.55
C ALA A 298 25.29 -16.51 -7.60
N ILE A 299 24.83 -15.25 -7.64
CA ILE A 299 23.66 -14.78 -8.39
C ILE A 299 23.97 -13.35 -8.85
N ASP A 300 23.93 -13.09 -10.16
CA ASP A 300 23.96 -11.72 -10.70
C ASP A 300 22.55 -11.08 -10.60
N ASN A 301 22.46 -9.76 -10.48
CA ASN A 301 21.17 -9.05 -10.38
C ASN A 301 20.27 -9.33 -11.60
N SER A 302 20.87 -9.53 -12.78
CA SER A 302 20.20 -9.98 -14.01
C SER A 302 19.42 -11.30 -13.87
N VAL A 303 19.77 -12.13 -12.87
CA VAL A 303 19.08 -13.39 -12.58
C VAL A 303 17.94 -13.19 -11.58
N MET A 304 18.01 -12.24 -10.65
CA MET A 304 16.89 -11.96 -9.72
C MET A 304 15.80 -11.09 -10.36
N GLU A 305 16.19 -10.06 -11.08
CA GLU A 305 15.27 -9.06 -11.64
C GLU A 305 14.83 -9.46 -13.05
N ARG A 306 13.57 -9.91 -13.19
CA ARG A 306 12.87 -9.74 -14.47
C ARG A 306 12.85 -8.23 -14.72
N GLU A 307 13.42 -7.77 -15.83
CA GLU A 307 13.29 -6.35 -16.19
C GLU A 307 11.79 -5.98 -16.17
N PRO A 308 11.38 -5.01 -15.33
CA PRO A 308 9.98 -4.65 -15.24
C PRO A 308 9.52 -4.18 -16.62
N THR A 309 8.36 -4.63 -17.05
CA THR A 309 7.75 -4.20 -18.30
C THR A 309 7.60 -2.68 -18.33
N PHE A 310 7.45 -2.13 -19.54
CA PHE A 310 7.21 -0.70 -19.70
C PHE A 310 6.03 -0.21 -18.83
N MET A 311 4.93 -0.95 -18.78
CA MET A 311 3.77 -0.59 -17.95
C MET A 311 4.04 -0.72 -16.44
N GLU A 312 4.74 -1.78 -15.99
CA GLU A 312 5.13 -1.94 -14.58
C GLU A 312 6.06 -0.79 -14.11
N ASN A 313 6.94 -0.28 -14.98
CA ASN A 313 7.74 0.92 -14.68
C ASN A 313 6.89 2.19 -14.59
N VAL A 314 6.03 2.42 -15.58
CA VAL A 314 5.23 3.66 -15.71
C VAL A 314 4.16 3.77 -14.62
N MET A 315 3.63 2.65 -14.15
CA MET A 315 2.60 2.57 -13.11
C MET A 315 3.16 2.10 -11.75
N ARG A 316 4.49 2.11 -11.55
CA ARG A 316 5.09 1.76 -10.26
C ARG A 316 4.59 2.71 -9.18
N THR A 317 4.16 2.14 -8.06
CA THR A 317 3.73 2.90 -6.88
C THR A 317 4.86 3.06 -5.88
N LYS A 318 4.88 4.21 -5.20
CA LYS A 318 5.82 4.49 -4.11
C LYS A 318 5.29 3.86 -2.81
N PRO A 319 6.03 2.96 -2.13
CA PRO A 319 5.53 2.31 -0.92
C PRO A 319 5.53 3.27 0.27
N LEU A 320 4.57 3.12 1.19
CA LEU A 320 4.46 3.97 2.38
C LEU A 320 5.75 4.01 3.21
N SER A 321 6.50 2.91 3.27
CA SER A 321 7.78 2.84 4.00
C SER A 321 8.83 3.82 3.49
N VAL A 322 8.85 4.10 2.19
CA VAL A 322 9.75 5.09 1.58
C VAL A 322 9.28 6.51 1.91
N ILE A 323 7.97 6.78 1.84
CA ILE A 323 7.40 8.09 2.19
C ILE A 323 7.69 8.44 3.67
N HIS A 324 7.47 7.50 4.59
CA HIS A 324 7.81 7.70 6.00
C HIS A 324 9.32 7.85 6.23
N ALA A 325 10.17 7.18 5.43
CA ALA A 325 11.62 7.32 5.53
C ALA A 325 12.10 8.69 5.01
N GLU A 326 11.45 9.25 3.99
CA GLU A 326 11.68 10.62 3.52
C GLU A 326 11.23 11.65 4.56
N GLU A 327 10.02 11.52 5.14
CA GLU A 327 9.57 12.40 6.23
C GLU A 327 10.57 12.45 7.41
N VAL A 328 11.23 11.33 7.71
CA VAL A 328 12.27 11.24 8.75
C VAL A 328 13.61 11.85 8.27
N ALA A 329 13.96 11.69 6.99
CA ALA A 329 15.20 12.19 6.41
C ALA A 329 15.16 13.70 6.06
N GLU A 330 13.98 14.30 5.87
CA GLU A 330 13.81 15.70 5.46
C GLU A 330 14.11 16.73 6.57
N GLU A 331 14.29 16.30 7.84
CA GLU A 331 14.54 17.15 9.03
C GLU A 331 13.58 18.36 9.20
N LEU A 332 12.43 18.37 8.52
CA LEU A 332 11.49 19.49 8.53
C LEU A 332 10.88 19.70 9.94
N PRO A 333 11.05 20.88 10.57
CA PRO A 333 10.58 21.10 11.93
C PRO A 333 9.05 21.20 11.97
N ARG A 334 8.39 20.26 12.66
CA ARG A 334 6.93 20.25 12.90
C ARG A 334 6.48 21.39 13.81
N HIS A 335 6.19 22.55 13.21
CA HIS A 335 6.00 23.81 13.92
C HIS A 335 4.69 24.55 13.57
N LEU A 336 3.95 24.12 12.55
CA LEU A 336 2.63 24.67 12.20
C LEU A 336 1.55 24.13 13.15
N SER A 337 0.74 25.03 13.70
CA SER A 337 -0.41 24.73 14.57
C SER A 337 -1.73 24.86 13.79
N LEU A 338 -2.84 24.43 14.41
CA LEU A 338 -4.17 24.56 13.81
C LEU A 338 -4.48 26.00 13.37
N PHE A 339 -4.15 27.00 14.18
CA PHE A 339 -4.37 28.41 13.83
C PHE A 339 -3.57 28.84 12.60
N ASP A 340 -2.31 28.39 12.49
CA ASP A 340 -1.47 28.72 11.35
C ASP A 340 -2.03 28.12 10.05
N LEU A 341 -2.49 26.85 10.11
CA LEU A 341 -3.06 26.15 8.96
C LEU A 341 -4.42 26.75 8.53
N LEU A 342 -5.24 27.19 9.48
CA LEU A 342 -6.46 27.95 9.20
C LEU A 342 -6.15 29.32 8.56
N CYS A 343 -5.15 30.04 9.07
CA CYS A 343 -4.72 31.33 8.49
C CYS A 343 -4.05 31.20 7.11
N ILE A 344 -3.44 30.05 6.81
CA ILE A 344 -2.91 29.76 5.47
C ILE A 344 -4.07 29.48 4.52
N GLY A 345 -4.94 28.51 4.82
CA GLY A 345 -6.02 28.12 3.91
C GLY A 345 -7.11 29.19 3.71
N ILE A 346 -7.56 29.86 4.78
CA ILE A 346 -8.47 31.02 4.64
C ILE A 346 -7.72 32.21 3.99
N GLY A 347 -6.39 32.24 4.16
CA GLY A 347 -5.52 33.24 3.56
C GLY A 347 -5.46 33.15 2.04
N SER A 348 -5.52 31.94 1.46
CA SER A 348 -5.56 31.71 0.01
C SER A 348 -6.98 31.68 -0.57
N THR A 349 -7.95 31.01 0.09
CA THR A 349 -9.34 30.95 -0.43
C THR A 349 -9.99 32.32 -0.55
N VAL A 350 -9.83 33.17 0.48
CA VAL A 350 -10.38 34.53 0.49
C VAL A 350 -9.45 35.44 -0.32
N GLY A 351 -9.60 35.41 -1.64
CA GLY A 351 -8.83 36.21 -2.58
C GLY A 351 -9.69 36.76 -3.71
N SER A 352 -9.17 36.75 -4.93
CA SER A 352 -9.92 37.14 -6.15
C SER A 352 -11.26 36.41 -6.28
N GLY A 353 -11.32 35.12 -5.90
CA GLY A 353 -12.55 34.34 -5.93
C GLY A 353 -13.68 34.87 -5.04
N VAL A 354 -13.36 35.62 -3.97
CA VAL A 354 -14.37 36.27 -3.12
C VAL A 354 -14.52 37.74 -3.48
N PHE A 355 -13.41 38.49 -3.58
CA PHE A 355 -13.45 39.94 -3.78
C PHE A 355 -13.75 40.41 -5.21
N SER A 356 -13.65 39.55 -6.22
CA SER A 356 -14.06 39.84 -7.60
C SER A 356 -15.29 39.03 -7.99
N THR A 357 -15.22 37.69 -7.87
CA THR A 357 -16.27 36.80 -8.40
C THR A 357 -17.59 36.91 -7.63
N SER A 358 -17.62 37.37 -6.37
CA SER A 358 -18.90 37.59 -5.67
C SER A 358 -19.78 38.65 -6.34
N GLY A 359 -19.20 39.75 -6.84
CA GLY A 359 -19.95 40.80 -7.52
C GLY A 359 -20.48 40.32 -8.87
N GLU A 360 -19.60 39.73 -9.67
CA GLU A 360 -19.91 39.10 -10.96
C GLU A 360 -21.06 38.07 -10.84
N ILE A 361 -21.02 37.16 -9.87
CA ILE A 361 -22.10 36.17 -9.68
C ILE A 361 -23.43 36.86 -9.36
N ILE A 362 -23.43 37.98 -8.63
CA ILE A 362 -24.66 38.73 -8.33
C ILE A 362 -25.15 39.46 -9.59
N SER A 363 -24.29 40.19 -10.29
CA SER A 363 -24.69 41.08 -11.38
C SER A 363 -24.98 40.38 -12.71
N THR A 364 -24.23 39.32 -13.05
CA THR A 364 -24.32 38.64 -14.35
C THR A 364 -25.00 37.27 -14.31
N THR A 365 -25.00 36.58 -13.16
CA THR A 365 -25.25 35.12 -13.15
C THR A 365 -26.46 34.67 -12.35
N ALA A 366 -26.53 35.01 -11.05
CA ALA A 366 -27.49 34.43 -10.09
C ALA A 366 -28.35 35.47 -9.36
N GLY A 367 -28.03 36.77 -9.42
CA GLY A 367 -28.74 37.79 -8.64
C GLY A 367 -28.51 37.62 -7.13
N PRO A 368 -29.47 38.03 -6.28
CA PRO A 368 -29.38 37.82 -4.82
C PRO A 368 -29.24 36.34 -4.41
N ALA A 369 -29.65 35.39 -5.28
CA ALA A 369 -29.45 33.96 -5.08
C ALA A 369 -27.97 33.50 -5.22
N ALA A 370 -27.02 34.42 -5.47
CA ALA A 370 -25.59 34.19 -5.30
C ALA A 370 -25.26 33.59 -3.91
N PHE A 371 -25.99 33.97 -2.85
CA PHE A 371 -25.91 33.34 -1.52
C PHE A 371 -26.09 31.81 -1.58
N VAL A 372 -27.07 31.33 -2.35
CA VAL A 372 -27.36 29.89 -2.51
C VAL A 372 -26.26 29.23 -3.36
N SER A 373 -25.77 29.94 -4.37
CA SER A 373 -24.66 29.49 -5.23
C SER A 373 -23.39 29.21 -4.40
N TRP A 374 -23.02 30.15 -3.52
CA TRP A 374 -21.91 29.99 -2.58
C TRP A 374 -22.10 28.79 -1.64
N ILE A 375 -23.30 28.57 -1.10
CA ILE A 375 -23.60 27.41 -0.23
C ILE A 375 -23.47 26.08 -0.99
N ILE A 376 -24.01 25.99 -2.22
CA ILE A 376 -23.94 24.76 -3.03
C ILE A 376 -22.46 24.43 -3.33
N ALA A 377 -21.69 25.42 -3.76
CA ALA A 377 -20.25 25.27 -4.00
C ALA A 377 -19.51 24.80 -2.73
N GLY A 378 -19.75 25.44 -1.59
CA GLY A 378 -19.15 25.09 -0.30
C GLY A 378 -19.49 23.66 0.17
N LEU A 379 -20.71 23.18 -0.11
CA LEU A 379 -21.11 21.79 0.17
C LEU A 379 -20.36 20.79 -0.72
N VAL A 380 -20.17 21.07 -2.02
CA VAL A 380 -19.36 20.23 -2.92
C VAL A 380 -17.89 20.21 -2.47
N CYS A 381 -17.37 21.35 -2.03
CA CYS A 381 -16.03 21.44 -1.43
C CYS A 381 -15.92 20.64 -0.13
N CYS A 382 -16.95 20.65 0.74
CA CYS A 382 -16.97 19.83 1.97
C CYS A 382 -16.89 18.32 1.66
N ILE A 383 -17.54 17.86 0.58
CA ILE A 383 -17.50 16.45 0.15
C ILE A 383 -16.08 16.08 -0.33
N ASN A 384 -15.44 16.94 -1.13
CA ASN A 384 -14.03 16.75 -1.52
C ASN A 384 -13.12 16.75 -0.28
N ALA A 385 -13.27 17.74 0.61
CA ALA A 385 -12.51 17.90 1.84
C ALA A 385 -12.60 16.65 2.75
N LEU A 386 -13.78 16.02 2.89
CA LEU A 386 -13.96 14.77 3.65
C LEU A 386 -13.05 13.63 3.15
N ALA A 387 -12.83 13.52 1.84
CA ALA A 387 -11.89 12.54 1.28
C ALA A 387 -10.42 12.95 1.49
N TYR A 388 -10.10 14.24 1.31
CA TYR A 388 -8.75 14.78 1.59
C TYR A 388 -8.32 14.59 3.05
N MET A 389 -9.24 14.73 4.01
CA MET A 389 -8.95 14.50 5.44
C MET A 389 -8.50 13.06 5.75
N GLU A 390 -8.97 12.07 5.00
CA GLU A 390 -8.47 10.70 5.13
C GLU A 390 -7.11 10.51 4.45
N LEU A 391 -6.94 11.06 3.24
CA LEU A 391 -5.66 10.98 2.51
C LEU A 391 -4.51 11.61 3.31
N VAL A 392 -4.70 12.83 3.82
CA VAL A 392 -3.68 13.58 4.57
C VAL A 392 -3.35 12.97 5.94
N THR A 393 -4.27 12.20 6.53
CA THR A 393 -4.00 11.49 7.80
C THR A 393 -3.41 10.08 7.59
N ARG A 394 -3.62 9.48 6.41
CA ARG A 394 -2.93 8.25 5.96
C ARG A 394 -1.52 8.53 5.43
N ILE A 395 -1.31 9.66 4.75
CA ILE A 395 -0.05 10.06 4.11
C ILE A 395 0.25 11.52 4.47
N PRO A 396 0.84 11.80 5.66
CA PRO A 396 1.12 13.15 6.14
C PRO A 396 2.38 13.79 5.51
N SER A 397 2.57 13.57 4.20
CA SER A 397 3.74 13.95 3.42
C SER A 397 3.58 15.33 2.76
N SER A 398 4.71 15.97 2.49
CA SER A 398 4.82 17.07 1.53
C SER A 398 4.26 16.63 0.16
N GLY A 399 3.43 17.45 -0.48
CA GLY A 399 2.99 17.26 -1.88
C GLY A 399 1.51 16.91 -2.15
N SER A 400 0.67 16.69 -1.14
CA SER A 400 -0.80 16.48 -1.31
C SER A 400 -1.13 15.45 -2.42
N THR A 401 -1.93 15.80 -3.44
CA THR A 401 -2.33 14.95 -4.58
C THR A 401 -1.15 14.23 -5.25
N TYR A 402 0.04 14.84 -5.31
CA TYR A 402 1.24 14.17 -5.85
C TYR A 402 1.60 12.91 -5.06
N ALA A 403 1.72 13.04 -3.74
CA ALA A 403 2.06 11.92 -2.85
C ALA A 403 0.95 10.85 -2.84
N TYR A 404 -0.32 11.28 -2.83
CA TYR A 404 -1.47 10.37 -2.88
C TYR A 404 -1.49 9.57 -4.18
N ALA A 405 -1.31 10.22 -5.33
CA ALA A 405 -1.28 9.59 -6.64
C ALA A 405 -0.07 8.67 -6.82
N TYR A 406 1.11 9.03 -6.30
CA TYR A 406 2.30 8.18 -6.40
C TYR A 406 2.17 6.91 -5.56
N HIS A 407 1.57 7.00 -4.38
CA HIS A 407 1.29 5.83 -3.57
C HIS A 407 0.16 4.96 -4.16
N ALA A 408 -0.94 5.58 -4.59
CA ALA A 408 -2.13 4.85 -5.01
C ALA A 408 -2.10 4.43 -6.49
N MET A 409 -1.84 5.35 -7.41
CA MET A 409 -2.07 5.14 -8.85
C MET A 409 -0.79 4.79 -9.62
N GLY A 410 0.34 5.39 -9.26
CA GLY A 410 1.66 5.13 -9.84
C GLY A 410 2.39 6.38 -10.32
N GLU A 411 3.59 6.18 -10.87
CA GLU A 411 4.53 7.24 -11.22
C GLU A 411 4.04 8.26 -12.26
N LEU A 412 3.51 7.80 -13.40
CA LEU A 412 2.97 8.71 -14.43
C LEU A 412 1.75 9.52 -13.93
N PRO A 413 0.72 8.90 -13.28
CA PRO A 413 -0.34 9.66 -12.60
C PRO A 413 0.20 10.69 -11.60
N ALA A 414 1.25 10.37 -10.85
CA ALA A 414 1.88 11.32 -9.95
C ALA A 414 2.52 12.51 -10.68
N VAL A 415 3.25 12.31 -11.77
CA VAL A 415 3.79 13.44 -12.56
C VAL A 415 2.65 14.31 -13.11
N MET A 416 1.56 13.70 -13.59
CA MET A 416 0.37 14.45 -14.01
C MET A 416 -0.23 15.24 -12.82
N ALA A 417 -0.30 14.67 -11.63
CA ALA A 417 -0.75 15.35 -10.41
C ALA A 417 0.12 16.57 -10.08
N ALA A 418 1.44 16.43 -10.15
CA ALA A 418 2.35 17.53 -9.89
C ALA A 418 2.21 18.67 -10.90
N TRP A 419 1.96 18.36 -12.17
CA TRP A 419 1.70 19.37 -13.19
C TRP A 419 0.34 20.06 -12.99
N LEU A 420 -0.69 19.35 -12.51
CA LEU A 420 -1.97 19.94 -12.14
C LEU A 420 -1.84 20.87 -10.91
N LEU A 421 -1.16 20.42 -9.85
CA LEU A 421 -0.84 21.24 -8.69
C LEU A 421 0.07 22.45 -9.03
N THR A 422 0.85 22.37 -10.12
CA THR A 422 1.65 23.50 -10.60
C THR A 422 0.80 24.61 -11.24
N LEU A 423 -0.36 24.25 -11.81
CA LEU A 423 -1.37 25.25 -12.21
C LEU A 423 -1.89 25.95 -10.96
N GLU A 424 -2.32 25.17 -9.97
CA GLU A 424 -2.87 25.68 -8.71
C GLU A 424 -1.89 26.59 -7.94
N TYR A 425 -0.63 26.19 -7.74
CA TYR A 425 0.29 26.94 -6.89
C TYR A 425 1.00 28.07 -7.64
N GLY A 426 1.55 27.80 -8.83
CA GLY A 426 2.30 28.79 -9.61
C GLY A 426 1.44 29.66 -10.51
N VAL A 427 0.53 29.05 -11.28
CA VAL A 427 -0.29 29.78 -12.26
C VAL A 427 -1.41 30.57 -11.58
N SER A 428 -2.04 30.05 -10.51
CA SER A 428 -3.01 30.82 -9.70
C SER A 428 -2.37 32.04 -9.07
N GLY A 429 -1.18 31.91 -8.45
CA GLY A 429 -0.44 33.05 -7.91
C GLY A 429 -0.18 34.15 -8.95
N SER A 430 0.10 33.75 -10.20
CA SER A 430 0.24 34.66 -11.34
C SER A 430 -1.09 35.36 -11.70
N GLY A 431 -2.20 34.62 -11.71
CA GLY A 431 -3.54 35.15 -11.97
C GLY A 431 -4.01 36.12 -10.89
N VAL A 432 -3.84 35.76 -9.61
CA VAL A 432 -4.20 36.62 -8.48
C VAL A 432 -3.35 37.90 -8.45
N ALA A 433 -2.07 37.83 -8.85
CA ALA A 433 -1.24 39.02 -8.98
C ALA A 433 -1.75 39.99 -10.07
N ARG A 434 -2.26 39.48 -11.21
CA ARG A 434 -2.95 40.31 -12.22
C ARG A 434 -4.28 40.87 -11.69
N SER A 435 -5.10 40.06 -11.03
CA SER A 435 -6.38 40.50 -10.44
C SER A 435 -6.20 41.59 -9.36
N TRP A 436 -5.16 41.49 -8.53
CA TRP A 436 -4.76 42.56 -7.62
C TRP A 436 -4.40 43.84 -8.37
N ALA A 437 -3.61 43.72 -9.44
CA ALA A 437 -3.17 44.86 -10.23
C ALA A 437 -4.33 45.56 -10.96
N THR A 438 -5.36 44.81 -11.39
CA THR A 438 -6.62 45.38 -11.89
C THR A 438 -7.34 46.18 -10.80
N LYS A 439 -7.54 45.62 -9.59
CA LYS A 439 -8.17 46.34 -8.46
C LYS A 439 -7.43 47.61 -8.05
N VAL A 440 -6.09 47.62 -8.10
CA VAL A 440 -5.30 48.84 -7.87
C VAL A 440 -5.61 49.90 -8.93
N GLN A 441 -5.72 49.51 -10.21
CA GLN A 441 -6.08 50.43 -11.27
C GLN A 441 -7.53 50.92 -11.16
N GLU A 442 -8.49 50.05 -10.82
CA GLU A 442 -9.89 50.42 -10.57
C GLU A 442 -9.97 51.51 -9.48
N TRP A 443 -9.36 51.26 -8.31
CA TRP A 443 -9.37 52.21 -7.20
C TRP A 443 -8.67 53.54 -7.56
N LEU A 444 -7.56 53.51 -8.32
CA LEU A 444 -6.90 54.72 -8.80
C LEU A 444 -7.76 55.52 -9.79
N VAL A 445 -8.53 54.85 -10.66
CA VAL A 445 -9.46 55.51 -11.59
C VAL A 445 -10.67 56.08 -10.86
N GLU A 446 -11.14 55.42 -9.80
CA GLU A 446 -12.24 55.94 -8.96
C GLU A 446 -11.83 57.19 -8.16
N GLU A 447 -10.62 57.22 -7.58
CA GLU A 447 -10.09 58.39 -6.85
C GLU A 447 -9.64 59.54 -7.77
N HIS A 448 -9.05 59.20 -8.92
CA HIS A 448 -8.42 60.14 -9.85
C HIS A 448 -8.90 59.93 -11.30
N PRO A 449 -10.19 60.18 -11.60
CA PRO A 449 -10.77 59.97 -12.93
C PRO A 449 -10.15 60.86 -14.02
N GLU A 450 -9.44 61.92 -13.65
CA GLU A 450 -8.64 62.77 -14.54
C GLU A 450 -7.35 62.11 -15.07
N HIS A 451 -6.93 60.97 -14.54
CA HIS A 451 -5.67 60.31 -14.87
C HIS A 451 -5.86 58.90 -15.47
N THR A 452 -5.13 58.61 -16.56
CA THR A 452 -5.16 57.30 -17.21
C THR A 452 -4.07 56.38 -16.66
N TYR A 453 -4.49 55.31 -15.99
CA TYR A 453 -3.60 54.32 -15.35
C TYR A 453 -3.34 53.06 -16.17
N GLN A 454 -3.90 52.95 -17.38
CA GLN A 454 -3.88 51.75 -18.24
C GLN A 454 -2.46 51.25 -18.60
N TRP A 455 -1.43 52.09 -18.53
CA TRP A 455 -0.03 51.68 -18.71
C TRP A 455 0.50 50.71 -17.62
N LEU A 456 -0.20 50.60 -16.48
CA LEU A 456 0.10 49.63 -15.42
C LEU A 456 -0.39 48.21 -15.78
N ASN A 457 -1.53 48.14 -16.48
CA ASN A 457 -2.19 46.91 -16.93
C ASN A 457 -2.72 47.09 -18.37
N GLU A 458 -1.89 46.78 -19.36
CA GLU A 458 -2.35 46.67 -20.75
C GLU A 458 -2.99 45.30 -21.00
N ASP A 459 -3.86 45.22 -22.01
CA ASP A 459 -4.65 44.04 -22.38
C ASP A 459 -3.79 42.76 -22.45
N TYR A 460 -2.60 42.86 -23.05
CA TYR A 460 -1.64 41.76 -23.19
C TYR A 460 -0.50 41.78 -22.16
N THR A 461 -0.14 42.95 -21.60
CA THR A 461 1.02 43.07 -20.69
C THR A 461 0.63 43.70 -19.35
N ASN A 462 0.80 42.96 -18.26
CA ASN A 462 0.45 43.41 -16.92
C ASN A 462 1.71 43.61 -16.08
N LEU A 463 2.25 44.82 -16.15
CA LEU A 463 3.50 45.20 -15.48
C LEU A 463 3.33 45.19 -13.96
N LEU A 464 2.22 45.73 -13.46
CA LEU A 464 1.99 45.86 -12.02
C LEU A 464 1.80 44.50 -11.31
N GLY A 465 1.10 43.55 -11.95
CA GLY A 465 0.97 42.18 -11.49
C GLY A 465 2.27 41.39 -11.57
N ALA A 466 3.09 41.61 -12.61
CA ALA A 466 4.44 41.06 -12.66
C ALA A 466 5.33 41.59 -11.53
N LEU A 467 5.26 42.90 -11.21
CA LEU A 467 5.97 43.50 -10.08
C LEU A 467 5.49 42.93 -8.74
N MET A 468 4.18 42.70 -8.57
CA MET A 468 3.63 42.07 -7.36
C MET A 468 4.11 40.62 -7.22
N MET A 469 4.09 39.83 -8.29
CA MET A 469 4.60 38.46 -8.27
C MET A 469 6.11 38.44 -7.94
N ALA A 470 6.90 39.31 -8.57
CA ALA A 470 8.33 39.47 -8.26
C ALA A 470 8.59 39.88 -6.80
N LEU A 471 7.75 40.75 -6.22
CA LEU A 471 7.81 41.14 -4.81
C LEU A 471 7.53 39.94 -3.89
N CYS A 472 6.49 39.15 -4.16
CA CYS A 472 6.19 37.94 -3.39
C CYS A 472 7.32 36.89 -3.47
N VAL A 473 7.91 36.70 -4.66
CA VAL A 473 9.10 35.87 -4.85
C VAL A 473 10.27 36.39 -4.02
N ALA A 474 10.54 37.71 -4.05
CA ALA A 474 11.61 38.32 -3.25
C ALA A 474 11.40 38.13 -1.73
N VAL A 475 10.17 38.26 -1.24
CA VAL A 475 9.81 38.00 0.17
C VAL A 475 10.11 36.54 0.55
N LEU A 476 9.77 35.57 -0.31
CA LEU A 476 10.06 34.15 -0.05
C LEU A 476 11.56 33.82 -0.07
N LEU A 477 12.35 34.50 -0.90
CA LEU A 477 13.81 34.34 -0.94
C LEU A 477 14.52 34.85 0.33
N VAL A 478 13.91 35.78 1.10
CA VAL A 478 14.45 36.26 2.39
C VAL A 478 14.29 35.21 3.50
N GLY A 479 13.30 34.31 3.40
CA GLY A 479 13.19 33.11 4.23
C GLY A 479 11.87 32.95 4.98
N ILE A 480 11.48 31.68 5.15
CA ILE A 480 10.13 31.26 5.55
C ILE A 480 9.73 31.71 6.98
N ARG A 481 10.71 31.91 7.88
CA ARG A 481 10.44 32.26 9.30
C ARG A 481 9.74 33.61 9.46
N PHE A 482 9.95 34.55 8.54
CA PHE A 482 9.19 35.81 8.49
C PHE A 482 7.78 35.58 7.92
N GLY A 483 7.66 34.73 6.90
CA GLY A 483 6.41 34.40 6.22
C GLY A 483 5.30 33.91 7.15
N LYS A 484 5.60 33.06 8.13
CA LYS A 484 4.58 32.57 9.09
C LYS A 484 3.88 33.70 9.84
N TRP A 485 4.64 34.62 10.44
CA TRP A 485 4.06 35.74 11.18
C TRP A 485 3.31 36.69 10.24
N PHE A 486 3.90 36.97 9.08
CA PHE A 486 3.30 37.83 8.06
C PHE A 486 1.95 37.29 7.56
N VAL A 487 1.87 36.03 7.14
CA VAL A 487 0.64 35.39 6.65
C VAL A 487 -0.44 35.39 7.74
N ASN A 488 -0.12 34.96 8.96
CA ASN A 488 -1.09 34.97 10.06
C ASN A 488 -1.66 36.37 10.33
N THR A 489 -0.81 37.40 10.36
CA THR A 489 -1.23 38.78 10.61
C THR A 489 -2.11 39.32 9.48
N ILE A 490 -1.70 39.18 8.21
CA ILE A 490 -2.47 39.71 7.07
C ILE A 490 -3.77 38.92 6.86
N THR A 491 -3.80 37.60 7.00
CA THR A 491 -5.06 36.84 6.94
C THR A 491 -6.00 37.23 8.09
N THR A 492 -5.49 37.45 9.30
CA THR A 492 -6.33 37.91 10.43
C THR A 492 -6.98 39.25 10.10
N ILE A 493 -6.22 40.22 9.57
CA ILE A 493 -6.75 41.51 9.11
C ILE A 493 -7.79 41.31 8.00
N LYS A 494 -7.51 40.45 7.01
CA LYS A 494 -8.42 40.13 5.92
C LYS A 494 -9.77 39.59 6.42
N VAL A 495 -9.75 38.63 7.36
CA VAL A 495 -10.98 38.09 7.95
C VAL A 495 -11.76 39.19 8.68
N PHE A 496 -11.10 40.12 9.37
CA PHE A 496 -11.78 41.29 9.95
C PHE A 496 -12.38 42.23 8.89
N VAL A 497 -11.74 42.43 7.74
CA VAL A 497 -12.32 43.20 6.61
C VAL A 497 -13.59 42.52 6.09
N VAL A 498 -13.60 41.20 5.87
CA VAL A 498 -14.80 40.49 5.40
C VAL A 498 -15.90 40.51 6.47
N LEU A 499 -15.56 40.33 7.75
CA LEU A 499 -16.53 40.46 8.85
C LEU A 499 -17.09 41.90 8.96
N PHE A 500 -16.30 42.93 8.65
CA PHE A 500 -16.76 44.31 8.55
C PHE A 500 -17.75 44.49 7.39
N ILE A 501 -17.44 43.97 6.19
CA ILE A 501 -18.37 43.98 5.04
C ILE A 501 -19.70 43.34 5.42
N ILE A 502 -19.68 42.17 6.08
CA ILE A 502 -20.89 41.45 6.52
C ILE A 502 -21.68 42.28 7.54
N VAL A 503 -21.05 42.67 8.66
CA VAL A 503 -21.75 43.31 9.78
C VAL A 503 -22.25 44.69 9.40
N VAL A 504 -21.43 45.51 8.76
CA VAL A 504 -21.81 46.88 8.37
C VAL A 504 -22.73 46.85 7.15
N GLY A 505 -22.49 45.97 6.17
CA GLY A 505 -23.37 45.81 5.01
C GLY A 505 -24.80 45.44 5.39
N PHE A 506 -25.00 44.57 6.39
CA PHE A 506 -26.33 44.30 6.93
C PHE A 506 -27.02 45.50 7.59
N THR A 507 -26.28 46.52 8.04
CA THR A 507 -26.89 47.77 8.57
C THR A 507 -27.36 48.72 7.47
N PHE A 508 -26.84 48.59 6.24
CA PHE A 508 -27.22 49.37 5.06
C PHE A 508 -28.06 48.57 4.05
N MET A 509 -28.52 47.37 4.44
CA MET A 509 -29.34 46.51 3.59
C MET A 509 -30.77 47.06 3.43
N ASN A 510 -31.23 47.21 2.18
CA ASN A 510 -32.64 47.37 1.86
C ASN A 510 -33.22 46.02 1.38
N SER A 511 -34.31 45.57 2.00
CA SER A 511 -35.01 44.33 1.62
C SER A 511 -35.52 44.35 0.18
N ASP A 512 -35.79 45.52 -0.38
CA ASP A 512 -36.31 45.65 -1.74
C ASP A 512 -35.28 45.20 -2.79
N ASN A 513 -33.97 45.37 -2.52
CA ASN A 513 -32.89 44.92 -3.40
C ASN A 513 -32.82 43.38 -3.50
N LEU A 514 -33.33 42.67 -2.49
CA LEU A 514 -33.42 41.20 -2.46
C LEU A 514 -34.67 40.67 -3.19
N SER A 515 -35.47 41.52 -3.83
CA SER A 515 -36.69 41.14 -4.54
C SER A 515 -36.61 41.55 -6.03
N PRO A 516 -36.65 40.60 -6.99
CA PRO A 516 -36.77 39.15 -6.80
C PRO A 516 -35.47 38.49 -6.34
N PHE A 517 -35.55 37.59 -5.35
CA PHE A 517 -34.37 36.91 -4.80
C PHE A 517 -33.71 35.98 -5.83
N VAL A 518 -34.54 35.30 -6.63
CA VAL A 518 -34.12 34.60 -7.85
C VAL A 518 -34.70 35.40 -9.03
N PRO A 519 -33.90 36.18 -9.76
CA PRO A 519 -34.40 36.89 -10.93
C PRO A 519 -34.89 35.92 -12.01
N GLU A 520 -35.86 36.38 -12.82
CA GLU A 520 -36.34 35.60 -13.97
C GLU A 520 -35.22 35.40 -14.99
N ARG A 521 -35.27 34.27 -15.72
CA ARG A 521 -34.24 33.91 -16.69
C ARG A 521 -34.23 34.92 -17.85
N GLN A 522 -33.09 35.55 -18.11
CA GLN A 522 -32.93 36.58 -19.13
C GLN A 522 -31.70 36.33 -20.00
N GLU A 523 -31.74 36.77 -21.24
CA GLU A 523 -30.58 36.76 -22.13
C GLU A 523 -29.78 38.05 -21.91
N VAL A 524 -28.55 37.91 -21.41
CA VAL A 524 -27.60 39.01 -21.19
C VAL A 524 -26.33 38.65 -21.95
N ASP A 525 -25.90 39.52 -22.86
CA ASP A 525 -24.74 39.34 -23.75
C ASP A 525 -24.68 37.97 -24.48
N GLY A 526 -25.83 37.45 -24.89
CA GLY A 526 -25.96 36.17 -25.58
C GLY A 526 -25.87 34.93 -24.68
N SER A 527 -25.82 35.11 -23.36
CA SER A 527 -25.88 34.05 -22.36
C SER A 527 -27.23 34.05 -21.64
N MET A 528 -27.77 32.86 -21.36
CA MET A 528 -29.03 32.69 -20.62
C MET A 528 -28.77 32.68 -19.11
N THR A 529 -28.91 33.84 -18.50
CA THR A 529 -28.56 34.16 -17.11
C THR A 529 -29.77 34.05 -16.15
N PHE A 530 -29.50 34.02 -14.84
CA PHE A 530 -30.48 33.94 -13.75
C PHE A 530 -31.38 32.68 -13.75
N GLY A 531 -32.43 32.69 -12.92
CA GLY A 531 -33.23 31.52 -12.60
C GLY A 531 -32.46 30.40 -11.88
N ALA A 532 -33.05 29.21 -11.83
CA ALA A 532 -32.41 28.03 -11.23
C ALA A 532 -31.10 27.63 -11.92
N GLN A 533 -30.97 27.89 -13.23
CA GLN A 533 -29.74 27.62 -13.98
C GLN A 533 -28.63 28.59 -13.57
N GLY A 534 -28.93 29.89 -13.42
CA GLY A 534 -28.01 30.88 -12.90
C GLY A 534 -27.45 30.52 -11.52
N ILE A 535 -28.26 29.94 -10.62
CA ILE A 535 -27.77 29.47 -9.31
C ILE A 535 -26.72 28.35 -9.47
N ILE A 536 -26.92 27.41 -10.39
CA ILE A 536 -25.96 26.32 -10.61
C ILE A 536 -24.70 26.82 -11.30
N THR A 537 -24.83 27.67 -12.33
CA THR A 537 -23.68 28.29 -13.02
C THR A 537 -22.88 29.19 -12.07
N GLY A 538 -23.56 29.97 -11.23
CA GLY A 538 -22.93 30.78 -10.18
C GLY A 538 -22.24 29.92 -9.11
N ALA A 539 -22.75 28.73 -8.81
CA ALA A 539 -22.07 27.79 -7.91
C ALA A 539 -20.77 27.26 -8.54
N SER A 540 -20.73 27.09 -9.86
CA SER A 540 -19.52 26.74 -10.59
C SER A 540 -18.45 27.82 -10.49
N SER A 541 -18.82 29.10 -10.70
CA SER A 541 -17.90 30.23 -10.52
C SER A 541 -17.46 30.39 -9.06
N ALA A 542 -18.38 30.20 -8.10
CA ALA A 542 -18.09 30.27 -6.67
C ALA A 542 -17.15 29.15 -6.18
N PHE A 543 -17.11 27.99 -6.86
CA PHE A 543 -16.24 26.87 -6.47
C PHE A 543 -14.75 27.27 -6.41
N PHE A 544 -14.29 28.14 -7.31
CA PHE A 544 -12.91 28.62 -7.29
C PHE A 544 -12.56 29.36 -5.98
N GLY A 545 -13.51 30.09 -5.41
CA GLY A 545 -13.34 30.78 -4.12
C GLY A 545 -13.15 29.84 -2.91
N TYR A 546 -13.18 28.52 -3.11
CA TYR A 546 -12.90 27.50 -2.11
C TYR A 546 -11.60 26.72 -2.32
N THR A 547 -10.90 26.94 -3.42
CA THR A 547 -9.57 26.35 -3.68
C THR A 547 -8.56 26.85 -2.64
N GLY A 548 -7.76 25.94 -2.05
CA GLY A 548 -6.77 26.29 -1.01
C GLY A 548 -6.87 25.46 0.28
N PHE A 549 -7.93 24.68 0.50
CA PHE A 549 -7.97 23.72 1.63
C PHE A 549 -6.97 22.56 1.45
N ASP A 550 -6.51 22.32 0.22
CA ASP A 550 -5.55 21.28 -0.15
C ASP A 550 -4.11 21.79 -0.32
N GLU A 551 -3.90 23.11 -0.51
CA GLU A 551 -2.63 23.78 -0.16
C GLU A 551 -2.27 23.49 1.31
N VAL A 552 -3.26 23.55 2.22
CA VAL A 552 -3.07 23.18 3.63
C VAL A 552 -2.64 21.72 3.74
N CYS A 553 -3.20 20.80 2.93
CA CYS A 553 -2.77 19.40 2.90
C CYS A 553 -1.32 19.23 2.44
N CYS A 554 -0.81 20.10 1.56
CA CYS A 554 0.61 20.13 1.17
C CYS A 554 1.57 20.44 2.34
N LEU A 555 1.09 21.06 3.42
CA LEU A 555 1.86 21.43 4.60
C LEU A 555 1.78 20.40 5.75
N ALA A 556 1.21 19.22 5.50
CA ALA A 556 1.03 18.17 6.50
C ALA A 556 2.32 17.73 7.22
N ALA A 557 3.45 17.69 6.48
CA ALA A 557 4.74 17.30 7.03
C ALA A 557 5.26 18.27 8.11
N GLU A 558 4.95 19.57 7.98
CA GLU A 558 5.32 20.64 8.93
C GLU A 558 4.28 20.83 10.06
N ALA A 559 3.13 20.14 9.99
CA ALA A 559 2.06 20.26 10.97
C ALA A 559 2.38 19.54 12.30
N LYS A 560 2.00 20.16 13.41
CA LYS A 560 2.01 19.53 14.73
C LYS A 560 0.91 18.48 14.80
N ASN A 561 1.28 17.21 15.01
CA ASN A 561 0.35 16.09 15.12
C ASN A 561 -0.69 16.04 13.96
N PRO A 562 -0.23 15.79 12.71
CA PRO A 562 -1.06 15.94 11.52
C PRO A 562 -2.33 15.10 11.57
N LYS A 563 -2.28 13.89 12.14
CA LYS A 563 -3.44 13.00 12.32
C LYS A 563 -4.66 13.68 12.98
N LYS A 564 -4.43 14.59 13.93
CA LYS A 564 -5.50 15.30 14.66
C LYS A 564 -5.75 16.72 14.15
N ILE A 565 -4.69 17.44 13.74
CA ILE A 565 -4.82 18.84 13.34
C ILE A 565 -5.28 18.99 11.88
N MET A 566 -4.81 18.15 10.95
CA MET A 566 -5.14 18.31 9.53
C MET A 566 -6.64 18.20 9.24
N PRO A 567 -7.40 17.26 9.83
CA PRO A 567 -8.86 17.21 9.61
C PRO A 567 -9.56 18.50 10.06
N LEU A 568 -9.22 19.01 11.25
CA LEU A 568 -9.80 20.24 11.79
C LEU A 568 -9.44 21.48 10.96
N ALA A 569 -8.22 21.54 10.42
CA ALA A 569 -7.79 22.62 9.55
C ALA A 569 -8.55 22.59 8.21
N VAL A 570 -8.57 21.44 7.54
CA VAL A 570 -9.20 21.27 6.21
C VAL A 570 -10.70 21.61 6.25
N ILE A 571 -11.46 21.04 7.19
CA ILE A 571 -12.91 21.35 7.28
C ILE A 571 -13.15 22.79 7.77
N GLY A 572 -12.28 23.33 8.63
CA GLY A 572 -12.38 24.70 9.14
C GLY A 572 -12.14 25.75 8.06
N VAL A 573 -11.21 25.51 7.14
CA VAL A 573 -10.98 26.40 5.98
C VAL A 573 -12.20 26.44 5.07
N VAL A 574 -12.74 25.28 4.67
CA VAL A 574 -13.91 25.23 3.76
C VAL A 574 -15.15 25.84 4.41
N THR A 575 -15.48 25.46 5.65
CA THR A 575 -16.69 25.97 6.33
C THR A 575 -16.57 27.44 6.74
N GLY A 576 -15.37 27.89 7.14
CA GLY A 576 -15.10 29.30 7.42
C GLY A 576 -15.22 30.17 6.17
N THR A 577 -14.63 29.73 5.05
CA THR A 577 -14.77 30.40 3.75
C THR A 577 -16.23 30.43 3.31
N MET A 578 -16.97 29.32 3.48
CA MET A 578 -18.38 29.23 3.08
C MET A 578 -19.26 30.23 3.82
N PHE A 579 -19.03 30.38 5.12
CA PHE A 579 -19.70 31.42 5.91
C PHE A 579 -19.34 32.82 5.41
N LEU A 580 -18.04 33.11 5.26
CA LEU A 580 -17.57 34.44 4.87
C LEU A 580 -18.09 34.87 3.49
N SER A 581 -17.92 34.04 2.46
CA SER A 581 -18.30 34.38 1.08
C SER A 581 -19.82 34.47 0.89
N ALA A 582 -20.59 33.52 1.44
CA ALA A 582 -22.04 33.52 1.30
C ALA A 582 -22.67 34.75 1.99
N PHE A 583 -22.31 35.02 3.26
CA PHE A 583 -22.88 36.15 3.98
C PHE A 583 -22.38 37.51 3.46
N ALA A 584 -21.16 37.61 2.95
CA ALA A 584 -20.69 38.83 2.27
C ALA A 584 -21.47 39.07 0.98
N SER A 585 -21.65 38.05 0.14
CA SER A 585 -22.46 38.12 -1.08
C SER A 585 -23.91 38.54 -0.79
N LEU A 586 -24.54 37.99 0.25
CA LEU A 586 -25.88 38.40 0.69
C LEU A 586 -25.94 39.85 1.17
N ALA A 587 -24.94 40.31 1.93
CA ALA A 587 -24.86 41.70 2.37
C ALA A 587 -24.72 42.66 1.18
N LEU A 588 -23.88 42.33 0.18
CA LEU A 588 -23.74 43.11 -1.05
C LEU A 588 -25.06 43.17 -1.84
N SER A 589 -25.71 42.03 -2.11
CA SER A 589 -27.03 41.98 -2.77
C SER A 589 -28.12 42.75 -2.01
N GLY A 590 -27.97 42.92 -0.69
CA GLY A 590 -28.86 43.73 0.13
C GLY A 590 -28.60 45.24 0.03
N MET A 591 -27.36 45.67 -0.19
CA MET A 591 -26.98 47.09 -0.26
C MET A 591 -27.32 47.73 -1.61
N ILE A 592 -27.20 47.01 -2.73
CA ILE A 592 -27.30 47.58 -4.08
C ILE A 592 -28.14 46.67 -5.00
N PRO A 593 -28.94 47.21 -5.94
CA PRO A 593 -29.64 46.40 -6.94
C PRO A 593 -28.67 45.49 -7.70
N TYR A 594 -29.03 44.21 -7.86
CA TYR A 594 -28.10 43.16 -8.28
C TYR A 594 -27.32 43.48 -9.57
N LEU A 595 -27.96 44.07 -10.59
CA LEU A 595 -27.31 44.46 -11.85
C LEU A 595 -26.17 45.48 -11.71
N GLN A 596 -26.07 46.20 -10.59
CA GLN A 596 -25.02 47.19 -10.31
C GLN A 596 -24.00 46.70 -9.25
N ALA A 597 -24.15 45.47 -8.77
CA ALA A 597 -23.40 44.90 -7.65
C ALA A 597 -21.97 44.43 -8.04
N GLU A 598 -21.21 45.27 -8.74
CA GLU A 598 -19.89 44.92 -9.30
C GLU A 598 -18.81 44.65 -8.23
N SER A 599 -18.82 45.39 -7.11
CA SER A 599 -17.84 45.22 -6.03
C SER A 599 -18.43 45.50 -4.64
N PHE A 600 -17.76 45.03 -3.58
CA PHE A 600 -18.18 45.35 -2.21
C PHE A 600 -18.04 46.86 -1.91
N GLY A 601 -17.09 47.55 -2.55
CA GLY A 601 -16.94 49.01 -2.45
C GLY A 601 -18.14 49.77 -3.04
N SER A 602 -18.58 49.39 -4.26
CA SER A 602 -19.71 50.06 -4.92
C SER A 602 -21.02 49.92 -4.15
N GLY A 603 -21.22 48.78 -3.45
CA GLY A 603 -22.36 48.58 -2.55
C GLY A 603 -22.45 49.62 -1.42
N PHE A 604 -21.32 50.02 -0.83
CA PHE A 604 -21.30 51.06 0.20
C PHE A 604 -21.43 52.47 -0.39
N ASP A 605 -20.83 52.76 -1.55
CA ASP A 605 -20.98 54.07 -2.22
C ASP A 605 -22.43 54.32 -2.67
N TYR A 606 -23.13 53.30 -3.16
CA TYR A 606 -24.56 53.39 -3.50
C TYR A 606 -25.42 53.80 -2.29
N GLN A 607 -25.05 53.34 -1.09
CA GLN A 607 -25.68 53.70 0.18
C GLN A 607 -25.12 55.01 0.78
N ASN A 608 -24.33 55.78 0.01
CA ASN A 608 -23.66 57.03 0.43
C ASN A 608 -22.72 56.85 1.65
N ALA A 609 -22.23 55.63 1.87
CA ALA A 609 -21.38 55.23 2.99
C ALA A 609 -19.89 55.21 2.59
N ASN A 610 -19.42 56.26 1.91
CA ASN A 610 -18.08 56.33 1.30
C ASN A 610 -16.94 56.00 2.29
N TRP A 611 -17.10 56.34 3.58
CA TRP A 611 -16.14 55.99 4.62
C TRP A 611 -15.95 54.47 4.80
N ALA A 612 -17.01 53.69 4.63
CA ALA A 612 -16.97 52.23 4.67
C ALA A 612 -16.44 51.67 3.34
N ALA A 613 -16.84 52.24 2.20
CA ALA A 613 -16.31 51.88 0.89
C ALA A 613 -14.79 51.99 0.82
N GLN A 614 -14.20 53.08 1.35
CA GLN A 614 -12.75 53.25 1.42
C GLN A 614 -12.04 52.22 2.31
N ILE A 615 -12.63 51.88 3.47
CA ILE A 615 -12.10 50.82 4.35
C ILE A 615 -12.09 49.48 3.62
N VAL A 616 -13.14 49.19 2.84
CA VAL A 616 -13.28 47.96 2.06
C VAL A 616 -12.29 47.92 0.90
N ARG A 617 -12.24 48.94 0.04
CA ARG A 617 -11.27 49.04 -1.08
C ARG A 617 -9.83 48.90 -0.61
N ALA A 618 -9.46 49.61 0.46
CA ALA A 618 -8.13 49.49 1.07
C ALA A 618 -7.90 48.09 1.67
N GLY A 619 -8.89 47.53 2.36
CA GLY A 619 -8.81 46.22 2.98
C GLY A 619 -8.62 45.08 1.97
N GLU A 620 -9.37 45.10 0.86
CA GLU A 620 -9.20 44.17 -0.26
C GLU A 620 -7.81 44.29 -0.88
N THR A 621 -7.48 45.50 -1.36
CA THR A 621 -6.25 45.77 -2.11
C THR A 621 -4.99 45.55 -1.26
N CYS A 622 -4.99 45.89 0.03
CA CYS A 622 -3.81 45.67 0.88
C CYS A 622 -3.66 44.23 1.39
N THR A 623 -4.72 43.40 1.39
CA THR A 623 -4.64 42.02 1.90
C THR A 623 -4.53 40.96 0.81
N MET A 624 -4.95 41.25 -0.43
CA MET A 624 -4.79 40.33 -1.57
C MET A 624 -3.35 39.85 -1.86
N PRO A 625 -2.27 40.65 -1.69
CA PRO A 625 -0.89 40.18 -1.88
C PRO A 625 -0.51 38.94 -1.05
N VAL A 626 -1.19 38.69 0.09
CA VAL A 626 -0.95 37.47 0.87
C VAL A 626 -1.38 36.20 0.13
N VAL A 627 -2.38 36.28 -0.76
CA VAL A 627 -2.85 35.16 -1.57
C VAL A 627 -1.75 34.74 -2.55
N VAL A 628 -1.18 35.72 -3.27
CA VAL A 628 -0.05 35.50 -4.20
C VAL A 628 1.13 34.84 -3.49
N LEU A 629 1.43 35.31 -2.28
CA LEU A 629 2.48 34.75 -1.44
C LEU A 629 2.20 33.30 -1.00
N VAL A 630 0.95 32.98 -0.63
CA VAL A 630 0.54 31.66 -0.13
C VAL A 630 0.44 30.63 -1.27
N CYS A 631 -0.19 30.95 -2.40
CA CYS A 631 -0.26 30.02 -3.54
C CYS A 631 1.14 29.63 -4.01
N PHE A 632 2.04 30.61 -4.18
CA PHE A 632 3.41 30.32 -4.59
C PHE A 632 4.29 29.72 -3.46
N LEU A 633 3.87 29.76 -2.19
CA LEU A 633 4.58 29.10 -1.08
C LEU A 633 4.70 27.59 -1.32
N ALA A 634 3.65 26.94 -1.81
CA ALA A 634 3.62 25.49 -2.02
C ALA A 634 4.50 25.04 -3.21
N GLN A 635 4.65 25.86 -4.26
CA GLN A 635 5.30 25.46 -5.52
C GLN A 635 6.76 24.95 -5.35
N PRO A 636 7.67 25.61 -4.59
CA PRO A 636 9.00 25.08 -4.39
C PRO A 636 9.04 23.73 -3.68
N ARG A 637 8.08 23.43 -2.78
CA ARG A 637 8.01 22.15 -2.04
C ARG A 637 7.60 21.01 -2.96
N LEU A 638 6.64 21.26 -3.83
CA LEU A 638 6.24 20.32 -4.88
C LEU A 638 7.44 19.98 -5.78
N ASN A 639 8.15 21.00 -6.28
CA ASN A 639 9.35 20.81 -7.11
C ASN A 639 10.46 20.06 -6.35
N TYR A 640 10.62 20.32 -5.05
CA TYR A 640 11.58 19.62 -4.19
C TYR A 640 11.24 18.13 -4.09
N ALA A 641 9.99 17.78 -3.80
CA ALA A 641 9.53 16.39 -3.73
C ALA A 641 9.78 15.63 -5.06
N LEU A 642 9.42 16.22 -6.21
CA LEU A 642 9.68 15.60 -7.51
C LEU A 642 11.19 15.45 -7.81
N SER A 643 12.01 16.36 -7.31
CA SER A 643 13.47 16.33 -7.47
C SER A 643 14.12 15.27 -6.57
N CYS A 644 13.58 15.03 -5.37
CA CYS A 644 13.97 13.92 -4.50
C CYS A 644 13.62 12.56 -5.13
N ASP A 645 12.44 12.44 -5.74
CA ASP A 645 12.04 11.25 -6.51
C ASP A 645 12.73 11.11 -7.87
N GLY A 646 13.59 12.05 -8.28
CA GLY A 646 14.32 12.02 -9.55
C GLY A 646 13.45 12.29 -10.79
N LEU A 647 12.20 12.71 -10.60
CA LEU A 647 11.26 13.10 -11.66
C LEU A 647 11.51 14.52 -12.18
N MET A 648 12.27 15.33 -11.42
CA MET A 648 12.68 16.69 -11.77
C MET A 648 14.21 16.86 -11.58
N PRO A 649 14.89 17.78 -12.29
CA PRO A 649 16.34 17.97 -12.14
C PRO A 649 16.78 18.35 -10.73
N ARG A 650 17.90 17.77 -10.26
CA ARG A 650 18.46 17.97 -8.90
C ARG A 650 18.76 19.42 -8.46
N ILE A 651 18.67 20.39 -9.37
CA ILE A 651 18.74 21.82 -9.02
C ILE A 651 17.54 22.24 -8.15
N PHE A 652 16.38 21.59 -8.31
CA PHE A 652 15.16 21.93 -7.58
C PHE A 652 15.14 21.38 -6.14
N SER A 653 15.93 20.35 -5.82
CA SER A 653 16.14 19.87 -4.44
C SER A 653 17.38 20.45 -3.73
N LYS A 654 18.05 21.44 -4.32
CA LYS A 654 19.20 22.08 -3.68
C LYS A 654 18.77 23.09 -2.61
N VAL A 655 19.24 22.87 -1.40
CA VAL A 655 18.99 23.70 -0.21
C VAL A 655 20.20 24.60 0.06
N ASP A 656 19.98 25.83 0.53
CA ASP A 656 21.03 26.75 0.98
C ASP A 656 21.52 26.44 2.41
N ASP A 657 22.57 27.12 2.87
CA ASP A 657 23.14 26.94 4.22
C ASP A 657 22.18 27.33 5.38
N LYS A 658 21.00 27.87 5.06
CA LYS A 658 19.95 28.30 6.01
C LYS A 658 18.69 27.43 5.96
N GLY A 659 18.61 26.45 5.07
CA GLY A 659 17.44 25.58 4.88
C GLY A 659 16.43 26.06 3.81
N ASN A 660 16.76 27.07 2.99
CA ASN A 660 15.86 27.58 1.96
C ASN A 660 16.12 26.97 0.57
N LEU A 661 15.06 26.83 -0.22
CA LEU A 661 15.10 26.34 -1.60
C LEU A 661 15.40 27.48 -2.61
N PHE A 662 16.49 28.23 -2.38
CA PHE A 662 16.77 29.49 -3.08
C PHE A 662 16.75 29.37 -4.63
N GLU A 663 17.48 28.40 -5.20
CA GLU A 663 17.57 28.25 -6.66
C GLU A 663 16.22 27.85 -7.28
N ASN A 664 15.48 26.95 -6.62
CA ASN A 664 14.14 26.51 -7.02
C ASN A 664 13.13 27.67 -6.99
N THR A 665 13.07 28.41 -5.87
CA THR A 665 12.21 29.60 -5.71
C THR A 665 12.55 30.69 -6.74
N LEU A 666 13.83 30.93 -7.02
CA LEU A 666 14.24 31.93 -8.01
C LEU A 666 13.87 31.53 -9.44
N ILE A 667 14.17 30.29 -9.85
CA ILE A 667 13.87 29.78 -11.20
C ILE A 667 12.36 29.79 -11.46
N THR A 668 11.58 29.21 -10.55
CA THR A 668 10.13 29.11 -10.72
C THR A 668 9.43 30.44 -10.51
N GLY A 669 9.89 31.25 -9.55
CA GLY A 669 9.37 32.60 -9.34
C GLY A 669 9.58 33.51 -10.55
N THR A 670 10.74 33.41 -11.21
CA THR A 670 11.01 34.14 -12.46
C THR A 670 10.08 33.68 -13.58
N PHE A 671 9.86 32.37 -13.72
CA PHE A 671 8.92 31.82 -14.70
C PHE A 671 7.49 32.32 -14.49
N PHE A 672 6.96 32.22 -13.26
CA PHE A 672 5.60 32.67 -12.97
C PHE A 672 5.44 34.21 -12.96
N THR A 673 6.51 34.96 -12.68
CA THR A 673 6.55 36.41 -12.93
C THR A 673 6.36 36.73 -14.42
N ALA A 674 6.99 35.97 -15.32
CA ALA A 674 6.79 36.13 -16.77
C ALA A 674 5.37 35.71 -17.21
N VAL A 675 4.78 34.67 -16.60
CA VAL A 675 3.38 34.29 -16.83
C VAL A 675 2.42 35.40 -16.39
N ALA A 676 2.61 35.98 -15.20
CA ALA A 676 1.85 37.12 -14.71
C ALA A 676 1.95 38.33 -15.65
N PHE A 677 3.12 38.55 -16.27
CA PHE A 677 3.32 39.62 -17.25
C PHE A 677 2.51 39.39 -18.55
N VAL A 678 2.62 38.22 -19.19
CA VAL A 678 2.16 38.03 -20.60
C VAL A 678 0.83 37.30 -20.79
N VAL A 679 0.30 36.58 -19.79
CA VAL A 679 -0.89 35.73 -19.99
C VAL A 679 -2.15 36.40 -19.41
N PRO A 680 -3.23 36.58 -20.19
CA PRO A 680 -4.49 37.18 -19.70
C PRO A 680 -5.10 36.44 -18.51
N PHE A 681 -5.75 37.20 -17.62
CA PHE A 681 -6.32 36.67 -16.38
C PHE A 681 -7.35 35.56 -16.64
N GLU A 682 -8.27 35.73 -17.59
CA GLU A 682 -9.28 34.73 -17.95
C GLU A 682 -8.66 33.39 -18.38
N THR A 683 -7.59 33.43 -19.18
CA THR A 683 -6.90 32.22 -19.62
C THR A 683 -6.19 31.51 -18.45
N LEU A 684 -5.63 32.27 -17.50
CA LEU A 684 -5.06 31.74 -16.27
C LEU A 684 -6.16 31.14 -15.37
N TRP A 685 -7.29 31.80 -15.25
CA TRP A 685 -8.44 31.38 -14.44
C TRP A 685 -9.01 30.04 -14.91
N ASP A 686 -9.27 29.93 -16.22
CA ASP A 686 -9.80 28.71 -16.85
C ASP A 686 -8.87 27.50 -16.67
N ILE A 687 -7.57 27.67 -16.96
CA ILE A 687 -6.61 26.55 -16.89
C ILE A 687 -6.39 26.09 -15.44
N VAL A 688 -6.35 27.02 -14.48
CA VAL A 688 -6.23 26.70 -13.05
C VAL A 688 -7.48 25.98 -12.57
N SER A 689 -8.67 26.48 -12.92
CA SER A 689 -9.95 25.88 -12.52
C SER A 689 -10.07 24.42 -12.99
N PHE A 690 -9.73 24.14 -14.25
CA PHE A 690 -9.71 22.78 -14.78
C PHE A 690 -8.63 21.92 -14.06
N GLY A 691 -7.46 22.51 -13.81
CA GLY A 691 -6.34 21.86 -13.14
C GLY A 691 -6.69 21.32 -11.75
N VAL A 692 -7.29 22.18 -10.93
CA VAL A 692 -7.74 21.88 -9.56
C VAL A 692 -8.81 20.79 -9.57
N LEU A 693 -9.84 20.92 -10.42
CA LEU A 693 -10.93 19.95 -10.50
C LEU A 693 -10.44 18.54 -10.91
N LEU A 694 -9.45 18.46 -11.81
CA LEU A 694 -8.85 17.18 -12.19
C LEU A 694 -7.89 16.64 -11.11
N SER A 695 -7.16 17.51 -10.39
CA SER A 695 -6.39 17.16 -9.19
C SER A 695 -7.29 16.50 -8.14
N PHE A 696 -8.45 17.11 -7.86
CA PHE A 696 -9.42 16.59 -6.90
C PHE A 696 -9.94 15.21 -7.34
N ASN A 697 -10.26 15.02 -8.62
CA ASN A 697 -10.70 13.72 -9.16
C ASN A 697 -9.65 12.63 -9.00
N MET A 698 -8.36 12.97 -9.14
CA MET A 698 -7.25 12.06 -8.91
C MET A 698 -7.04 11.75 -7.42
N SER A 699 -7.26 12.71 -6.52
CA SER A 699 -7.32 12.44 -5.07
C SER A 699 -8.48 11.50 -4.71
N MET A 700 -9.69 11.73 -5.25
CA MET A 700 -10.84 10.83 -5.04
C MET A 700 -10.56 9.41 -5.54
N ALA A 701 -9.97 9.28 -6.74
CA ALA A 701 -9.57 7.99 -7.29
C ALA A 701 -8.46 7.31 -6.44
N SER A 702 -7.50 8.09 -5.94
CA SER A 702 -6.43 7.60 -5.06
C SER A 702 -7.01 7.04 -3.75
N LEU A 703 -7.97 7.72 -3.13
CA LEU A 703 -8.64 7.22 -1.92
C LEU A 703 -9.39 5.90 -2.17
N LEU A 704 -10.14 5.80 -3.27
CA LEU A 704 -10.84 4.56 -3.65
C LEU A 704 -9.85 3.41 -3.88
N VAL A 705 -8.73 3.68 -4.58
CA VAL A 705 -7.68 2.68 -4.81
C VAL A 705 -7.05 2.25 -3.49
N MET A 706 -6.71 3.18 -2.58
CA MET A 706 -6.12 2.86 -1.28
C MET A 706 -7.03 2.01 -0.40
N ARG A 707 -8.35 2.26 -0.39
CA ARG A 707 -9.30 1.47 0.40
C ARG A 707 -9.59 0.08 -0.18
N MET A 708 -9.52 -0.10 -1.50
CA MET A 708 -10.03 -1.31 -2.17
C MET A 708 -8.96 -2.18 -2.87
N ARG A 709 -7.77 -1.66 -3.20
CA ARG A 709 -6.78 -2.42 -3.98
C ARG A 709 -6.24 -3.64 -3.22
N LYS A 710 -6.04 -3.56 -1.90
CA LYS A 710 -5.49 -4.66 -1.10
C LYS A 710 -6.38 -5.91 -1.15
N GLU A 711 -7.68 -5.72 -0.94
CA GLU A 711 -8.71 -6.77 -0.95
C GLU A 711 -9.20 -7.14 -2.37
N SER A 712 -8.96 -6.29 -3.36
CA SER A 712 -9.47 -6.46 -4.73
C SER A 712 -8.50 -5.90 -5.80
N PRO A 713 -7.27 -6.45 -5.92
CA PRO A 713 -6.19 -5.85 -6.69
C PRO A 713 -6.46 -5.73 -8.19
N VAL A 714 -7.25 -6.64 -8.76
CA VAL A 714 -7.57 -6.65 -10.21
C VAL A 714 -8.90 -5.96 -10.52
N LEU A 715 -9.90 -6.08 -9.64
CA LEU A 715 -11.25 -5.59 -9.89
C LEU A 715 -11.38 -4.09 -9.56
N ALA A 716 -10.90 -3.66 -8.40
CA ALA A 716 -11.11 -2.29 -7.94
C ALA A 716 -10.50 -1.24 -8.88
N PRO A 717 -9.25 -1.34 -9.37
CA PRO A 717 -8.69 -0.34 -10.28
C PRO A 717 -9.47 -0.23 -11.62
N LYS A 718 -10.04 -1.35 -12.11
CA LYS A 718 -10.85 -1.35 -13.34
C LYS A 718 -12.19 -0.67 -13.13
N LEU A 719 -12.87 -0.93 -12.00
CA LEU A 719 -14.13 -0.27 -11.67
C LEU A 719 -13.93 1.22 -11.39
N ILE A 720 -12.87 1.60 -10.68
CA ILE A 720 -12.53 3.01 -10.42
C ILE A 720 -12.22 3.73 -11.73
N GLY A 721 -11.42 3.15 -12.62
CA GLY A 721 -11.15 3.71 -13.95
C GLY A 721 -12.42 3.87 -14.80
N LEU A 722 -13.30 2.87 -14.80
CA LEU A 722 -14.61 2.95 -15.48
C LEU A 722 -15.50 4.04 -14.87
N MET A 723 -15.53 4.16 -13.54
CA MET A 723 -16.30 5.18 -12.82
C MET A 723 -15.82 6.60 -13.15
N VAL A 724 -14.50 6.84 -13.13
CA VAL A 724 -13.93 8.16 -13.48
C VAL A 724 -14.23 8.50 -14.94
N LEU A 725 -14.03 7.55 -15.86
CA LEU A 725 -14.28 7.76 -17.29
C LEU A 725 -15.77 8.02 -17.58
N SER A 726 -16.67 7.22 -17.00
CA SER A 726 -18.12 7.39 -17.18
C SER A 726 -18.65 8.67 -16.51
N ALA A 727 -18.12 9.08 -15.34
CA ALA A 727 -18.48 10.35 -14.72
C ALA A 727 -18.08 11.55 -15.59
N GLY A 728 -16.87 11.53 -16.16
CA GLY A 728 -16.40 12.55 -17.09
C GLY A 728 -17.26 12.62 -18.35
N LEU A 729 -17.50 11.48 -19.02
CA LEU A 729 -18.37 11.43 -20.20
C LEU A 729 -19.80 11.88 -19.89
N ALA A 730 -20.35 11.53 -18.73
CA ALA A 730 -21.67 11.98 -18.29
C ALA A 730 -21.74 13.51 -18.22
N ALA A 731 -20.78 14.13 -17.54
CA ALA A 731 -20.71 15.58 -17.38
C ALA A 731 -20.55 16.34 -18.70
N PHE A 732 -19.56 15.96 -19.53
CA PHE A 732 -19.30 16.64 -20.79
C PHE A 732 -20.43 16.46 -21.81
N PHE A 733 -21.01 15.26 -21.96
CA PHE A 733 -22.16 15.06 -22.84
C PHE A 733 -23.42 15.77 -22.35
N TYR A 734 -23.65 15.81 -21.03
CA TYR A 734 -24.75 16.59 -20.46
C TYR A 734 -24.59 18.08 -20.78
N GLN A 735 -23.40 18.66 -20.54
CA GLN A 735 -23.16 20.08 -20.80
C GLN A 735 -23.27 20.42 -22.29
N ILE A 736 -22.72 19.61 -23.20
CA ILE A 736 -22.83 19.82 -24.66
C ILE A 736 -24.29 19.76 -25.12
N GLY A 737 -25.07 18.80 -24.61
CA GLY A 737 -26.49 18.65 -24.94
C GLY A 737 -27.43 19.64 -24.26
N TYR A 738 -26.98 20.29 -23.17
CA TYR A 738 -27.72 21.35 -22.48
C TYR A 738 -27.44 22.73 -23.09
N SER A 739 -26.16 23.02 -23.38
CA SER A 739 -25.73 24.31 -23.94
C SER A 739 -26.10 24.50 -25.40
N ASN A 740 -26.25 23.41 -26.17
CA ASN A 740 -26.74 23.44 -27.54
C ASN A 740 -28.14 22.83 -27.55
N GLU A 741 -29.19 23.63 -27.77
CA GLU A 741 -30.56 23.14 -27.64
C GLU A 741 -30.98 22.14 -28.74
N GLY A 742 -30.28 22.11 -29.88
CA GLY A 742 -30.57 21.23 -31.03
C GLY A 742 -30.14 19.76 -30.86
N HIS A 743 -29.88 19.32 -29.63
CA HIS A 743 -28.82 18.36 -29.34
C HIS A 743 -29.20 17.41 -28.17
N VAL A 744 -30.35 16.74 -28.33
CA VAL A 744 -30.96 15.78 -27.37
C VAL A 744 -30.20 14.44 -27.24
N TRP A 745 -29.60 13.92 -28.31
CA TRP A 745 -28.82 12.67 -28.29
C TRP A 745 -27.63 12.63 -27.30
N CYS A 746 -26.93 13.75 -27.04
CA CYS A 746 -25.90 13.88 -26.00
C CYS A 746 -26.49 13.97 -24.60
N LEU A 747 -27.67 14.55 -24.39
CA LEU A 747 -28.37 14.43 -23.10
C LEU A 747 -28.68 12.96 -22.78
N ILE A 748 -29.13 12.20 -23.79
CA ILE A 748 -29.37 10.75 -23.64
C ILE A 748 -28.06 10.00 -23.34
N LEU A 749 -26.97 10.28 -24.07
CA LEU A 749 -25.66 9.68 -23.79
C LEU A 749 -25.13 10.05 -22.39
N GLY A 750 -25.25 11.32 -21.99
CA GLY A 750 -24.87 11.80 -20.66
C GLY A 750 -25.62 11.08 -19.55
N LEU A 751 -26.94 10.88 -19.73
CA LEU A 751 -27.77 10.09 -18.82
C LEU A 751 -27.35 8.61 -18.77
N ILE A 752 -27.02 8.00 -19.91
CA ILE A 752 -26.51 6.62 -19.97
C ILE A 752 -25.19 6.51 -19.18
N PHE A 753 -24.25 7.41 -19.39
CA PHE A 753 -22.98 7.41 -18.66
C PHE A 753 -23.15 7.71 -17.17
N LEU A 754 -24.11 8.56 -16.79
CA LEU A 754 -24.48 8.78 -15.39
C LEU A 754 -25.01 7.49 -14.74
N VAL A 755 -25.89 6.76 -15.42
CA VAL A 755 -26.40 5.46 -14.95
C VAL A 755 -25.26 4.44 -14.83
N VAL A 756 -24.32 4.39 -15.79
CA VAL A 756 -23.12 3.54 -15.70
C VAL A 756 -22.25 3.92 -14.50
N THR A 757 -22.08 5.21 -14.22
CA THR A 757 -21.33 5.73 -13.05
C THR A 757 -21.96 5.22 -11.75
N ILE A 758 -23.28 5.39 -11.62
CA ILE A 758 -24.05 4.97 -10.44
C ILE A 758 -23.98 3.44 -10.26
N ILE A 759 -24.21 2.66 -11.32
CA ILE A 759 -24.10 1.20 -11.27
C ILE A 759 -22.69 0.78 -10.85
N THR A 760 -21.65 1.40 -11.40
CA THR A 760 -20.26 1.09 -11.05
C THR A 760 -19.96 1.38 -9.57
N CYS A 761 -20.51 2.46 -9.02
CA CYS A 761 -20.42 2.76 -7.58
C CYS A 761 -21.08 1.69 -6.70
N PHE A 762 -22.30 1.25 -7.03
CA PHE A 762 -22.96 0.16 -6.31
C PHE A 762 -22.20 -1.17 -6.45
N VAL A 763 -21.67 -1.49 -7.64
CA VAL A 763 -20.84 -2.68 -7.84
C VAL A 763 -19.58 -2.62 -6.98
N MET A 764 -18.87 -1.48 -6.92
CA MET A 764 -17.74 -1.30 -6.01
C MET A 764 -18.13 -1.53 -4.54
N TYR A 765 -19.25 -0.96 -4.09
CA TYR A 765 -19.74 -1.14 -2.72
C TYR A 765 -20.03 -2.61 -2.36
N PHE A 766 -20.60 -3.40 -3.28
CA PHE A 766 -20.94 -4.81 -3.02
C PHE A 766 -19.85 -5.83 -3.37
N LYS A 767 -18.86 -5.48 -4.21
CA LYS A 767 -17.85 -6.42 -4.74
C LYS A 767 -16.42 -6.12 -4.33
N CYS A 768 -16.12 -4.95 -3.80
CA CYS A 768 -14.78 -4.59 -3.34
C CYS A 768 -14.81 -4.32 -1.83
N PRO A 769 -14.38 -5.30 -1.00
CA PRO A 769 -14.19 -5.07 0.43
C PRO A 769 -13.26 -3.87 0.67
N GLN A 770 -13.51 -3.12 1.73
CA GLN A 770 -12.72 -1.95 2.08
C GLN A 770 -11.84 -2.25 3.27
N GLU A 771 -10.57 -1.85 3.20
CA GLU A 771 -9.67 -1.85 4.35
C GLU A 771 -10.18 -0.86 5.41
N LEU A 772 -10.49 -1.38 6.60
CA LEU A 772 -10.85 -0.57 7.76
C LEU A 772 -9.72 0.41 8.09
N SER A 773 -10.03 1.70 8.10
CA SER A 773 -9.06 2.73 8.49
C SER A 773 -8.58 2.45 9.92
N ASN A 774 -7.27 2.60 10.15
CA ASN A 774 -6.69 2.54 11.48
C ASN A 774 -7.44 3.53 12.41
N PRO A 775 -7.87 3.13 13.62
CA PRO A 775 -8.60 3.98 14.57
C PRO A 775 -8.00 5.37 14.82
N ASP A 776 -6.68 5.53 14.65
CA ASP A 776 -5.97 6.81 14.81
C ASP A 776 -6.18 7.82 13.66
N ASN A 777 -6.67 7.37 12.51
CA ASN A 777 -6.77 8.17 11.28
C ASN A 777 -8.23 8.55 10.98
N PHE A 778 -8.44 9.74 10.41
CA PHE A 778 -9.77 10.14 9.96
C PHE A 778 -10.23 9.23 8.82
N ALA A 779 -11.48 8.77 8.87
CA ALA A 779 -12.08 7.94 7.83
C ALA A 779 -13.24 8.68 7.16
N ALA A 780 -13.15 8.89 5.84
CA ALA A 780 -14.22 9.48 5.07
C ALA A 780 -15.50 8.61 5.16
N PRO A 781 -16.67 9.21 5.43
CA PRO A 781 -17.93 8.48 5.49
C PRO A 781 -18.39 8.07 4.08
N LEU A 782 -19.28 7.07 4.00
CA LEU A 782 -20.02 6.71 2.78
C LEU A 782 -19.17 6.40 1.52
N VAL A 783 -17.91 5.97 1.66
CA VAL A 783 -17.13 5.45 0.52
C VAL A 783 -17.78 4.13 0.02
N PRO A 784 -17.97 3.91 -1.29
CA PRO A 784 -17.48 4.69 -2.44
C PRO A 784 -18.41 5.82 -2.95
N PHE A 785 -19.59 6.00 -2.36
CA PHE A 785 -20.58 6.99 -2.80
C PHE A 785 -20.06 8.43 -2.68
N LEU A 786 -19.40 8.78 -1.57
CA LEU A 786 -18.85 10.13 -1.35
C LEU A 786 -17.79 10.51 -2.40
N PRO A 787 -16.73 9.71 -2.65
CA PRO A 787 -15.78 9.99 -3.73
C PRO A 787 -16.41 9.96 -5.13
N THR A 788 -17.38 9.07 -5.39
CA THR A 788 -18.09 9.03 -6.68
C THR A 788 -18.85 10.33 -6.96
N PHE A 789 -19.58 10.84 -5.96
CA PHE A 789 -20.31 12.10 -6.09
C PHE A 789 -19.36 13.28 -6.30
N ALA A 790 -18.26 13.34 -5.54
CA ALA A 790 -17.23 14.36 -5.73
C ALA A 790 -16.68 14.33 -7.17
N VAL A 791 -16.34 13.15 -7.72
CA VAL A 791 -15.84 13.03 -9.09
C VAL A 791 -16.86 13.50 -10.13
N LEU A 792 -18.13 13.15 -9.98
CA LEU A 792 -19.20 13.61 -10.87
C LEU A 792 -19.37 15.13 -10.80
N ALA A 793 -19.43 15.70 -9.60
CA ALA A 793 -19.58 17.14 -9.39
C ALA A 793 -18.39 17.90 -9.99
N ASN A 794 -17.16 17.50 -9.68
CA ASN A 794 -15.96 18.15 -10.19
C ASN A 794 -15.87 18.10 -11.73
N PHE A 795 -16.25 16.99 -12.37
CA PHE A 795 -16.33 16.94 -13.84
C PHE A 795 -17.46 17.81 -14.41
N TYR A 796 -18.60 17.91 -13.73
CA TYR A 796 -19.69 18.81 -14.14
C TYR A 796 -19.28 20.28 -14.06
N LEU A 797 -18.47 20.65 -13.05
CA LEU A 797 -17.85 21.98 -12.98
C LEU A 797 -16.82 22.18 -14.10
N ALA A 798 -15.94 21.19 -14.34
CA ALA A 798 -14.91 21.28 -15.37
C ALA A 798 -15.48 21.35 -16.79
N ALA A 799 -16.67 20.80 -17.02
CA ALA A 799 -17.36 20.87 -18.31
C ALA A 799 -17.92 22.27 -18.62
N GLN A 800 -18.12 23.14 -17.62
CA GLN A 800 -18.64 24.51 -17.78
C GLN A 800 -17.55 25.54 -18.12
N ILE A 801 -16.27 25.16 -18.05
CA ILE A 801 -15.12 26.00 -18.41
C ILE A 801 -15.10 26.25 -19.92
N SER A 802 -14.55 27.38 -20.37
CA SER A 802 -14.48 27.71 -21.79
C SER A 802 -13.74 26.62 -22.61
N TYR A 803 -14.11 26.46 -23.88
CA TYR A 803 -13.42 25.53 -24.79
C TYR A 803 -11.92 25.84 -24.89
N THR A 804 -11.54 27.13 -24.92
CA THR A 804 -10.14 27.58 -24.92
C THR A 804 -9.40 27.12 -23.66
N GLY A 805 -10.03 27.27 -22.49
CA GLY A 805 -9.55 26.76 -21.21
C GLY A 805 -9.32 25.25 -21.22
N ILE A 806 -10.31 24.49 -21.67
CA ILE A 806 -10.25 23.02 -21.77
C ILE A 806 -9.10 22.58 -22.71
N TYR A 807 -9.00 23.15 -23.92
CA TYR A 807 -7.94 22.79 -24.86
C TYR A 807 -6.53 23.12 -24.32
N THR A 808 -6.37 24.28 -23.68
CA THR A 808 -5.08 24.69 -23.09
C THR A 808 -4.70 23.78 -21.91
N SER A 809 -5.69 23.35 -21.12
CA SER A 809 -5.49 22.40 -20.03
C SER A 809 -5.06 21.01 -20.53
N PHE A 810 -5.66 20.51 -21.61
CA PHE A 810 -5.21 19.28 -22.25
C PHE A 810 -3.80 19.40 -22.85
N ALA A 811 -3.43 20.57 -23.39
CA ALA A 811 -2.07 20.83 -23.85
C ALA A 811 -1.05 20.83 -22.69
N TRP A 812 -1.42 21.38 -21.53
CA TRP A 812 -0.59 21.31 -20.31
C TRP A 812 -0.42 19.88 -19.80
N LEU A 813 -1.48 19.08 -19.79
CA LEU A 813 -1.40 17.66 -19.47
C LEU A 813 -0.52 16.89 -20.46
N ALA A 814 -0.64 17.16 -21.76
CA ALA A 814 0.24 16.57 -22.77
C ALA A 814 1.72 16.95 -22.54
N ALA A 815 2.00 18.21 -22.16
CA ALA A 815 3.34 18.65 -21.79
C ALA A 815 3.89 17.88 -20.58
N SER A 816 3.07 17.58 -19.56
CA SER A 816 3.50 16.76 -18.41
C SER A 816 3.93 15.35 -18.81
N VAL A 817 3.22 14.72 -19.76
CA VAL A 817 3.54 13.38 -20.27
C VAL A 817 4.83 13.41 -21.10
N VAL A 818 5.02 14.44 -21.92
CA VAL A 818 6.27 14.64 -22.69
C VAL A 818 7.46 14.89 -21.76
N PHE A 819 7.28 15.69 -20.69
CA PHE A 819 8.30 15.93 -19.68
C PHE A 819 8.70 14.63 -18.95
N TYR A 820 7.71 13.81 -18.57
CA TYR A 820 7.98 12.52 -17.96
C TYR A 820 8.80 11.60 -18.87
N PHE A 821 8.41 11.40 -20.12
CA PHE A 821 9.14 10.48 -21.01
C PHE A 821 10.50 11.01 -21.50
N SER A 822 10.67 12.33 -21.55
CA SER A 822 11.96 12.94 -21.90
C SER A 822 12.98 12.90 -20.75
N TYR A 823 12.55 13.20 -19.52
CA TYR A 823 13.41 13.29 -18.34
C TYR A 823 13.08 12.25 -17.25
N GLY A 824 11.88 12.32 -16.66
CA GLY A 824 11.54 11.60 -15.42
C GLY A 824 11.68 10.08 -15.51
N TYR A 825 11.19 9.46 -16.60
CA TYR A 825 11.25 8.02 -16.85
C TYR A 825 12.68 7.44 -16.81
N LYS A 826 13.70 8.25 -17.11
CA LYS A 826 15.11 7.85 -17.10
C LYS A 826 15.79 8.07 -15.74
N HIS A 827 15.33 9.05 -14.96
CA HIS A 827 16.00 9.52 -13.74
C HIS A 827 15.28 9.16 -12.42
N SER A 828 14.06 8.62 -12.53
CA SER A 828 13.22 8.17 -11.41
C SER A 828 13.95 7.28 -10.40
N ALA A 829 13.94 7.71 -9.13
CA ALA A 829 14.55 7.02 -8.00
C ALA A 829 13.97 5.62 -7.77
N GLY A 830 12.68 5.42 -8.06
CA GLY A 830 12.01 4.13 -7.95
C GLY A 830 12.60 3.05 -8.87
N ARG A 831 13.30 3.42 -9.95
CA ARG A 831 14.03 2.44 -10.79
C ARG A 831 15.18 1.76 -10.06
N THR A 832 15.67 2.36 -8.99
CA THR A 832 16.69 1.80 -8.09
C THR A 832 16.09 1.21 -6.81
N GLY A 833 14.76 1.02 -6.78
CA GLY A 833 14.03 0.54 -5.59
C GLY A 833 14.13 1.48 -4.39
N TRP A 834 14.42 2.77 -4.60
CA TRP A 834 14.80 3.74 -3.55
C TRP A 834 15.96 3.26 -2.65
N SER A 835 16.83 2.38 -3.17
CA SER A 835 17.94 1.76 -2.41
C SER A 835 18.89 2.76 -1.75
N ALA A 836 19.13 3.91 -2.39
CA ALA A 836 19.93 5.00 -1.83
C ALA A 836 19.32 5.64 -0.56
N LEU A 837 17.98 5.66 -0.45
CA LEU A 837 17.27 6.14 0.74
C LEU A 837 17.18 5.03 1.80
N MET A 838 16.81 3.81 1.36
CA MET A 838 16.60 2.66 2.24
C MET A 838 17.88 2.09 2.87
N SER A 839 19.06 2.47 2.35
CA SER A 839 20.38 2.13 2.92
C SER A 839 20.89 3.13 3.96
N LEU A 840 20.16 4.20 4.24
CA LEU A 840 20.47 5.11 5.35
C LEU A 840 20.25 4.40 6.71
N PRO A 841 21.22 4.46 7.64
CA PRO A 841 21.10 3.77 8.93
C PRO A 841 19.97 4.38 9.79
N ARG A 842 18.99 3.54 10.14
CA ARG A 842 17.77 3.90 10.90
C ARG A 842 18.01 4.43 12.32
N GLU A 843 19.23 4.40 12.83
CA GLU A 843 19.58 4.75 14.22
C GLU A 843 20.22 6.14 14.39
N SER A 844 20.19 7.01 13.37
CA SER A 844 20.67 8.40 13.50
C SER A 844 19.65 9.32 14.18
N SER A 845 19.19 8.95 15.36
CA SER A 845 18.55 9.90 16.27
C SER A 845 19.58 10.93 16.73
N LEU A 846 19.28 12.22 16.51
CA LEU A 846 20.02 13.39 16.98
C LEU A 846 21.43 13.58 16.37
N ASN A 847 21.50 14.50 15.41
CA ASN A 847 22.71 15.12 14.84
C ASN A 847 23.54 14.26 13.87
N SER A 848 23.20 14.28 12.58
CA SER A 848 24.22 14.22 11.51
C SER A 848 23.75 14.94 10.25
N PRO A 849 24.51 15.92 9.73
CA PRO A 849 23.97 16.92 8.81
C PRO A 849 23.95 16.45 7.35
N MET A 850 22.79 16.55 6.70
CA MET A 850 22.71 16.60 5.23
C MET A 850 23.14 17.97 4.71
N LEU A 851 24.42 18.32 4.87
CA LEU A 851 25.03 19.45 4.17
C LEU A 851 26.36 19.05 3.51
N SER A 852 26.37 19.18 2.19
CA SER A 852 27.55 19.29 1.32
C SER A 852 28.49 18.09 1.20
N SER A 853 28.64 17.61 -0.04
CA SER A 853 29.68 16.67 -0.46
C SER A 853 31.11 17.22 -0.32
N LYS A 854 31.31 18.46 0.12
CA LYS A 854 32.63 19.03 0.42
C LYS A 854 33.25 18.48 1.71
N ASN A 855 32.46 18.29 2.79
CA ASN A 855 33.02 17.90 4.09
C ASN A 855 33.56 16.47 4.09
N LYS A 856 33.01 15.58 3.26
CA LYS A 856 33.49 14.19 3.09
C LYS A 856 34.92 14.09 2.52
N LYS A 857 35.45 15.14 1.90
CA LYS A 857 36.86 15.20 1.46
C LYS A 857 37.82 15.65 2.56
N GLN A 858 37.35 16.43 3.53
CA GLN A 858 38.19 16.98 4.59
C GLN A 858 38.40 15.94 5.71
N GLN A 859 37.36 15.17 6.07
CA GLN A 859 37.45 14.02 6.98
C GLN A 859 38.14 12.76 6.39
N LEU A 860 38.63 12.83 5.14
CA LEU A 860 39.47 11.79 4.52
C LEU A 860 40.91 12.31 4.30
N GLN A 861 41.26 13.47 4.85
CA GLN A 861 42.58 14.08 4.80
C GLN A 861 43.13 14.48 6.18
N GLU A 862 42.37 14.20 7.25
CA GLU A 862 42.80 14.13 8.65
C GLU A 862 42.74 12.67 9.11
#